data_AF-A0AA39H212-F1
#
_entry.id   AF-A0AA39H212-F1
#
_cell.length_a   1.000
_cell.length_b   1.000
_cell.length_c   1.000
_cell.angle_alpha   90.00
_cell.angle_beta   90.00
_cell.angle_gamma   90.00
#
_symmetry.space_group_name_H-M   'P 1'
#
loop_
_entity.id
_entity.type
_entity.pdbx_description
1 polymer ?
#
loop_
_entity_poly.entity_id
_entity_poly.type
_entity_poly.pdbx_seq_one_letter_code
_entity_poly.pdbx_strand_id
1 'polypeptide(L)'
;MPVFHTKTIESILEPVAQQVSRLVILHEEAEDGNAMPDLTRPVGAVSRAVDNLIKVGYDTCHSSDDKILQQDMPPALQRVETSSRLLEDACQMLKADPYSGPARKKLIEGARGILQGTSALLLCFDESEVRKIIRGCRKVLDYLTVAEVIESIDDLAQFVQDITPWLTRVSKDIDTREKELTHAVHREILVRCMDSVKVLSPIMICAMKIFIQISEEGGKGLNEAAENRNYLAQRMTNEINEIIRVLQLTTYDEDEWDSDNVTVMRKALSAAQSLLTAALDWLGNPRDRPGAIGEKAIRRICDYAEKIASRALPEDSVSIRRAVSDITSMTDAICELRLQGRYDNQGLAANCATKLKELVGTKEIPGVLPRAINQSIRYGPEHPAHTVGGRLEQALRWLDNPHIDDNGLGLQAIKSMLDEAKNLADTLNPADRNRLLGLCSDIDRLANQLADLERRGLGNSPEAHAIRNQLRDKLRELADFMKRVLTDKVVEDFADITTPLKQFVDAVYAPQHLPNREQNLEDRGRNLDHHSSRCTNTALLVAKCGPCKNKRTVEALIETAHQMNAMTPQVINAGRIRLHNNTDSADQHFDNLRRTYSDALNRLRSYVDDAIDTADFVHASENAMRRYTNKCEDAIRSNEAQQMVDNTSQIARLGNRVLMAAKNEADNSEEPAFVQRVNNAAQQLHSAIPPMVNDAKDVAMNPRNQGSVNNWRNSNEHLLSSVRNVGNAISGISATPSHHQSNLSLVESVPAKAPSPPTVHNRYIIREDIPAPPRPPPPVEISPPPRPPPPPEIDEEEETRAFWERYPLPTSSQPILSAAHNLHQELRQWSSQENEIVAAAKRMAILMAKLSQLVRGEGGTKKDLIDCAKEIADSSEEVTRLAVQLARQCTDIRMRMALLQVCERIPTIATQLKILSTVKATMLGSQGSEEDEEAMQQLVLNAQNLMQSVKATVRAAEAASIKIRTNSGLRLRWIRKPMWSNF
;
A
#
# COMPACT_ATOMS: atom_id res chain seq x y z
N MET A 1 -3.86 -24.37 -12.23
CA MET A 1 -3.51 -24.18 -10.81
C MET A 1 -4.73 -23.75 -9.98
N PRO A 2 -4.79 -24.05 -8.67
CA PRO A 2 -5.86 -23.60 -7.79
C PRO A 2 -5.90 -22.08 -7.69
N VAL A 3 -7.08 -21.48 -7.82
CA VAL A 3 -7.29 -20.03 -7.74
C VAL A 3 -8.31 -19.74 -6.65
N PHE A 4 -8.18 -18.64 -5.91
CA PHE A 4 -9.00 -18.34 -4.72
C PHE A 4 -9.38 -16.86 -4.61
N HIS A 5 -9.43 -16.14 -5.74
CA HIS A 5 -9.68 -14.70 -5.77
C HIS A 5 -11.14 -14.32 -5.55
N THR A 6 -12.06 -15.30 -5.50
CA THR A 6 -13.49 -15.07 -5.20
C THR A 6 -14.00 -15.97 -4.09
N LYS A 7 -14.95 -15.44 -3.31
CA LYS A 7 -15.60 -16.15 -2.20
C LYS A 7 -16.33 -17.40 -2.69
N THR A 8 -16.95 -17.32 -3.86
CA THR A 8 -17.59 -18.48 -4.50
C THR A 8 -16.57 -19.61 -4.74
N ILE A 9 -15.41 -19.31 -5.33
CA ILE A 9 -14.38 -20.33 -5.60
C ILE A 9 -13.84 -20.91 -4.29
N GLU A 10 -13.52 -20.05 -3.31
CA GLU A 10 -13.02 -20.48 -1.99
C GLU A 10 -14.02 -21.41 -1.28
N SER A 11 -15.31 -21.03 -1.24
CA SER A 11 -16.37 -21.78 -0.57
C SER A 11 -16.64 -23.17 -1.17
N ILE A 12 -16.34 -23.36 -2.47
CA ILE A 12 -16.51 -24.63 -3.17
C ILE A 12 -15.24 -25.48 -3.06
N LEU A 13 -14.05 -24.88 -3.21
CA LEU A 13 -12.79 -25.62 -3.18
C LEU A 13 -12.38 -26.07 -1.78
N GLU A 14 -12.69 -25.31 -0.73
CA GLU A 14 -12.35 -25.70 0.65
C GLU A 14 -12.93 -27.08 1.05
N PRO A 15 -14.25 -27.35 0.93
CA PRO A 15 -14.80 -28.65 1.28
C PRO A 15 -14.32 -29.78 0.35
N VAL A 16 -14.06 -29.48 -0.92
CA VAL A 16 -13.51 -30.46 -1.88
C VAL A 16 -12.08 -30.85 -1.49
N ALA A 17 -11.22 -29.86 -1.19
CA ALA A 17 -9.87 -30.09 -0.72
C ALA A 17 -9.86 -30.84 0.61
N GLN A 18 -10.79 -30.55 1.53
CA GLN A 18 -10.92 -31.29 2.78
C GLN A 18 -11.23 -32.77 2.55
N GLN A 19 -12.13 -33.10 1.61
CA GLN A 19 -12.43 -34.50 1.26
C GLN A 19 -11.23 -35.19 0.61
N VAL A 20 -10.54 -34.51 -0.31
CA VAL A 20 -9.33 -35.01 -0.95
C VAL A 20 -8.22 -35.25 0.07
N SER A 21 -8.03 -34.33 1.04
CA SER A 21 -7.01 -34.48 2.10
C SER A 21 -7.22 -35.77 2.91
N ARG A 22 -8.48 -36.14 3.19
CA ARG A 22 -8.80 -37.40 3.88
C ARG A 22 -8.41 -38.62 3.05
N LEU A 23 -8.64 -38.59 1.73
CA LEU A 23 -8.23 -39.66 0.83
C LEU A 23 -6.71 -39.79 0.74
N VAL A 24 -5.98 -38.67 0.76
CA VAL A 24 -4.50 -38.66 0.79
C VAL A 24 -3.96 -39.26 2.09
N ILE A 25 -4.58 -38.93 3.23
CA ILE A 25 -4.19 -39.50 4.53
C ILE A 25 -4.42 -41.02 4.55
N LEU A 26 -5.60 -41.49 4.09
CA LEU A 26 -5.90 -42.93 4.00
C LEU A 26 -4.92 -43.66 3.08
N HIS A 27 -4.55 -43.04 1.96
CA HIS A 27 -3.54 -43.59 1.06
C HIS A 27 -2.20 -43.80 1.76
N GLU A 28 -1.73 -42.79 2.51
CA GLU A 28 -0.46 -42.86 3.24
C GLU A 28 -0.49 -43.93 4.33
N GLU A 29 -1.58 -43.98 5.12
CA GLU A 29 -1.75 -45.02 6.14
C GLU A 29 -1.75 -46.44 5.53
N ALA A 30 -2.24 -46.59 4.30
CA ALA A 30 -2.18 -47.85 3.57
C ALA A 30 -0.81 -48.13 2.92
N GLU A 31 0.02 -47.13 2.67
CA GLU A 31 1.45 -47.33 2.34
C GLU A 31 2.23 -47.86 3.55
N ASP A 32 1.85 -47.47 4.77
CA ASP A 32 2.40 -47.99 6.04
C ASP A 32 1.92 -49.42 6.38
N GLY A 33 1.14 -50.05 5.50
CA GLY A 33 0.69 -51.44 5.65
C GLY A 33 -0.69 -51.61 6.28
N ASN A 34 -1.47 -50.54 6.47
CA ASN A 34 -2.87 -50.65 6.90
C ASN A 34 -3.81 -51.03 5.74
N ALA A 35 -4.93 -51.69 6.06
CA ALA A 35 -5.96 -52.01 5.08
C ALA A 35 -6.77 -50.76 4.72
N MET A 36 -7.02 -50.53 3.42
CA MET A 36 -7.90 -49.44 2.99
C MET A 36 -9.36 -49.71 3.39
N PRO A 37 -10.09 -48.70 3.91
CA PRO A 37 -11.51 -48.85 4.24
C PRO A 37 -12.38 -48.91 2.98
N ASP A 38 -13.63 -49.38 3.12
CA ASP A 38 -14.60 -49.36 2.02
C ASP A 38 -15.03 -47.92 1.68
N LEU A 39 -14.61 -47.45 0.50
CA LEU A 39 -14.88 -46.12 -0.02
C LEU A 39 -16.10 -46.05 -0.95
N THR A 40 -16.88 -47.14 -1.12
CA THR A 40 -17.94 -47.22 -2.15
C THR A 40 -19.02 -46.16 -1.93
N ARG A 41 -19.39 -45.94 -0.67
CA ARG A 41 -20.40 -44.95 -0.30
C ARG A 41 -19.92 -43.50 -0.49
N PRO A 42 -18.75 -43.07 0.03
CA PRO A 42 -18.25 -41.71 -0.19
C PRO A 42 -17.92 -41.43 -1.65
N VAL A 43 -17.25 -42.34 -2.37
CA VAL A 43 -16.94 -42.15 -3.80
C VAL A 43 -18.22 -42.10 -4.65
N GLY A 44 -19.21 -42.95 -4.36
CA GLY A 44 -20.49 -42.90 -5.05
C GLY A 44 -21.27 -41.59 -4.82
N ALA A 45 -21.07 -40.91 -3.69
CA ALA A 45 -21.62 -39.57 -3.46
C ALA A 45 -20.90 -38.50 -4.28
N VAL A 46 -19.56 -38.57 -4.36
CA VAL A 46 -18.74 -37.70 -5.21
C VAL A 46 -19.13 -37.87 -6.68
N SER A 47 -19.29 -39.11 -7.15
CA SER A 47 -19.66 -39.40 -8.54
C SER A 47 -21.00 -38.79 -8.93
N ARG A 48 -22.05 -38.94 -8.09
CA ARG A 48 -23.35 -38.27 -8.33
C ARG A 48 -23.26 -36.75 -8.32
N ALA A 49 -22.40 -36.16 -7.49
CA ALA A 49 -22.19 -34.72 -7.46
C ALA A 49 -21.48 -34.25 -8.75
N VAL A 50 -20.49 -35.01 -9.21
CA VAL A 50 -19.78 -34.80 -10.47
C VAL A 50 -20.71 -34.91 -11.67
N ASP A 51 -21.60 -35.90 -11.73
CA ASP A 51 -22.57 -36.05 -12.82
C ASP A 51 -23.47 -34.82 -12.96
N ASN A 52 -23.97 -34.30 -11.82
CA ASN A 52 -24.75 -33.06 -11.80
C ASN A 52 -23.93 -31.86 -12.25
N LEU A 53 -22.68 -31.75 -11.78
CA LEU A 53 -21.76 -30.68 -12.16
C LEU A 53 -21.45 -30.69 -13.66
N ILE A 54 -21.22 -31.87 -14.23
CA ILE A 54 -20.97 -32.08 -15.66
C ILE A 54 -22.19 -31.67 -16.48
N LYS A 55 -23.37 -32.14 -16.07
CA LYS A 55 -24.62 -31.79 -16.74
C LYS A 55 -24.84 -30.27 -16.76
N VAL A 56 -24.76 -29.62 -15.59
CA VAL A 56 -24.92 -28.16 -15.48
C VAL A 56 -23.83 -27.41 -16.26
N GLY A 57 -22.60 -27.91 -16.24
CA GLY A 57 -21.48 -27.33 -16.98
C GLY A 57 -21.70 -27.37 -18.49
N TYR A 58 -22.09 -28.53 -19.04
CA TYR A 58 -22.42 -28.62 -20.46
C TYR A 58 -23.66 -27.79 -20.82
N ASP A 59 -24.71 -27.78 -20.00
CA ASP A 59 -25.90 -26.95 -20.25
C ASP A 59 -25.55 -25.45 -20.28
N THR A 60 -24.68 -25.00 -19.36
CA THR A 60 -24.17 -23.62 -19.30
C THR A 60 -23.31 -23.29 -20.52
N CYS A 61 -22.46 -24.22 -20.93
CA CYS A 61 -21.60 -24.09 -22.10
C CYS A 61 -22.42 -23.94 -23.40
N HIS A 62 -23.43 -24.80 -23.61
CA HIS A 62 -24.26 -24.79 -24.82
C HIS A 62 -25.22 -23.60 -24.89
N SER A 63 -25.65 -23.07 -23.74
CA SER A 63 -26.55 -21.91 -23.67
C SER A 63 -25.83 -20.54 -23.68
N SER A 64 -24.50 -20.54 -23.56
CA SER A 64 -23.70 -19.32 -23.53
C SER A 64 -23.27 -18.84 -24.92
N ASP A 65 -23.28 -17.52 -25.15
CA ASP A 65 -22.71 -16.89 -26.35
C ASP A 65 -21.18 -16.70 -26.28
N ASP A 66 -20.55 -17.07 -25.17
CA ASP A 66 -19.10 -16.91 -24.98
C ASP A 66 -18.32 -18.06 -25.62
N LYS A 67 -17.79 -17.82 -26.83
CA LYS A 67 -16.97 -18.80 -27.56
C LYS A 67 -15.74 -19.29 -26.79
N ILE A 68 -15.16 -18.46 -25.93
CA ILE A 68 -14.00 -18.85 -25.10
C ILE A 68 -14.46 -19.84 -24.03
N LEU A 69 -15.59 -19.58 -23.37
CA LEU A 69 -16.18 -20.53 -22.43
C LEU A 69 -16.52 -21.87 -23.11
N GLN A 70 -17.07 -21.81 -24.33
CA GLN A 70 -17.39 -23.00 -25.12
C GLN A 70 -16.16 -23.85 -25.47
N GLN A 71 -14.99 -23.23 -25.55
CA GLN A 71 -13.72 -23.90 -25.83
C GLN A 71 -13.05 -24.42 -24.55
N ASP A 72 -13.04 -23.63 -23.49
CA ASP A 72 -12.20 -23.87 -22.31
C ASP A 72 -12.91 -24.71 -21.22
N MET A 73 -14.24 -24.67 -21.15
CA MET A 73 -15.01 -25.44 -20.15
C MET A 73 -15.03 -26.96 -20.43
N PRO A 74 -15.19 -27.46 -21.66
CA PRO A 74 -15.25 -28.91 -21.91
C PRO A 74 -14.01 -29.71 -21.45
N PRO A 75 -12.76 -29.25 -21.67
CA PRO A 75 -11.58 -29.93 -21.12
C PRO A 75 -11.60 -30.05 -19.59
N ALA A 76 -12.07 -29.01 -18.89
CA ALA A 76 -12.19 -29.04 -17.43
C ALA A 76 -13.24 -30.08 -16.98
N LEU A 77 -14.40 -30.12 -17.65
CA LEU A 77 -15.46 -31.10 -17.38
C LEU A 77 -15.00 -32.54 -17.63
N GLN A 78 -14.33 -32.79 -18.76
CA GLN A 78 -13.77 -34.11 -19.10
C GLN A 78 -12.74 -34.58 -18.07
N ARG A 79 -11.93 -33.66 -17.54
CA ARG A 79 -10.98 -33.98 -16.46
C ARG A 79 -11.70 -34.42 -15.19
N VAL A 80 -12.74 -33.71 -14.76
CA VAL A 80 -13.54 -34.10 -13.59
C VAL A 80 -14.22 -35.45 -13.82
N GLU A 81 -14.79 -35.69 -15.01
CA GLU A 81 -15.43 -36.95 -15.39
C GLU A 81 -14.45 -38.14 -15.33
N THR A 82 -13.29 -37.99 -15.96
CA THR A 82 -12.25 -39.02 -15.98
C THR A 82 -11.75 -39.32 -14.57
N SER A 83 -11.60 -38.28 -13.74
CA SER A 83 -11.17 -38.41 -12.36
C SER A 83 -12.19 -39.14 -11.48
N SER A 84 -13.49 -38.89 -11.70
CA SER A 84 -14.57 -39.61 -11.03
C SER A 84 -14.54 -41.11 -11.36
N ARG A 85 -14.37 -41.45 -12.65
CA ARG A 85 -14.23 -42.86 -13.09
C ARG A 85 -13.00 -43.54 -12.47
N LEU A 86 -11.87 -42.83 -12.38
CA LEU A 86 -10.68 -43.36 -11.70
C LEU A 86 -10.92 -43.66 -10.23
N LEU A 87 -11.68 -42.80 -9.53
CA LEU A 87 -12.06 -43.03 -8.13
C LEU A 87 -12.99 -44.25 -7.99
N GLU A 88 -13.95 -44.44 -8.90
CA GLU A 88 -14.85 -45.60 -8.90
C GLU A 88 -14.09 -46.90 -9.14
N ASP A 89 -13.23 -46.93 -10.16
CA ASP A 89 -12.33 -48.04 -10.46
C ASP A 89 -11.46 -48.40 -9.25
N ALA A 90 -10.80 -47.38 -8.66
CA ALA A 90 -9.95 -47.56 -7.49
C ALA A 90 -10.74 -48.16 -6.33
N CYS A 91 -11.97 -47.67 -6.10
CA CYS A 91 -12.84 -48.17 -5.06
C CYS A 91 -13.25 -49.63 -5.27
N GLN A 92 -13.59 -50.03 -6.50
CA GLN A 92 -13.92 -51.43 -6.81
C GLN A 92 -12.73 -52.36 -6.58
N MET A 93 -11.54 -51.92 -6.99
CA MET A 93 -10.30 -52.67 -6.77
C MET A 93 -9.95 -52.79 -5.29
N LEU A 94 -10.08 -51.72 -4.51
CA LEU A 94 -9.83 -51.72 -3.06
C LEU A 94 -10.85 -52.55 -2.27
N LYS A 95 -12.09 -52.63 -2.77
CA LYS A 95 -13.11 -53.51 -2.18
C LYS A 95 -12.77 -54.99 -2.38
N ALA A 96 -12.14 -55.34 -3.50
CA ALA A 96 -11.69 -56.70 -3.78
C ALA A 96 -10.38 -57.04 -3.06
N ASP A 97 -9.44 -56.09 -3.01
CA ASP A 97 -8.15 -56.21 -2.33
C ASP A 97 -7.78 -54.90 -1.62
N PRO A 98 -7.96 -54.83 -0.28
CA PRO A 98 -7.65 -53.64 0.52
C PRO A 98 -6.19 -53.21 0.51
N TYR A 99 -5.27 -54.05 0.03
CA TYR A 99 -3.82 -53.79 -0.01
C TYR A 99 -3.30 -53.48 -1.43
N SER A 100 -4.19 -53.35 -2.41
CA SER A 100 -3.83 -53.18 -3.83
C SER A 100 -3.10 -51.86 -4.11
N GLY A 101 -1.79 -51.93 -4.36
CA GLY A 101 -0.96 -50.79 -4.75
C GLY A 101 -1.45 -50.05 -6.02
N PRO A 102 -1.79 -50.75 -7.12
CA PRO A 102 -2.36 -50.10 -8.31
C PRO A 102 -3.66 -49.34 -8.05
N ALA A 103 -4.52 -49.86 -7.16
CA ALA A 103 -5.76 -49.20 -6.78
C ALA A 103 -5.51 -47.91 -5.98
N ARG A 104 -4.54 -47.94 -5.04
CA ARG A 104 -4.10 -46.76 -4.29
C ARG A 104 -3.57 -45.65 -5.21
N LYS A 105 -2.77 -46.00 -6.23
CA LYS A 105 -2.29 -45.04 -7.22
C LYS A 105 -3.44 -44.37 -7.98
N LYS A 106 -4.42 -45.16 -8.48
CA LYS A 106 -5.62 -44.62 -9.13
C LYS A 106 -6.44 -43.72 -8.20
N LEU A 107 -6.51 -44.04 -6.90
CA LEU A 107 -7.23 -43.24 -5.91
C LEU A 107 -6.64 -41.82 -5.79
N ILE A 108 -5.31 -41.70 -5.68
CA ILE A 108 -4.63 -40.40 -5.59
C ILE A 108 -4.73 -39.62 -6.89
N GLU A 109 -4.53 -40.28 -8.03
CA GLU A 109 -4.67 -39.64 -9.35
C GLU A 109 -6.09 -39.11 -9.56
N GLY A 110 -7.12 -39.89 -9.21
CA GLY A 110 -8.52 -39.46 -9.25
C GLY A 110 -8.82 -38.32 -8.28
N ALA A 111 -8.32 -38.38 -7.03
CA ALA A 111 -8.56 -37.34 -6.05
C ALA A 111 -7.91 -35.99 -6.45
N ARG A 112 -6.68 -36.05 -6.97
CA ARG A 112 -5.97 -34.89 -7.56
C ARG A 112 -6.74 -34.30 -8.74
N GLY A 113 -7.17 -35.17 -9.66
CA GLY A 113 -7.88 -34.76 -10.87
C GLY A 113 -9.25 -34.12 -10.59
N ILE A 114 -9.97 -34.55 -9.54
CA ILE A 114 -11.19 -33.86 -9.08
C ILE A 114 -10.86 -32.45 -8.61
N LEU A 115 -9.87 -32.27 -7.72
CA LEU A 115 -9.52 -30.96 -7.17
C LEU A 115 -9.06 -29.99 -8.28
N GLN A 116 -8.17 -30.43 -9.17
CA GLN A 116 -7.69 -29.65 -10.30
C GLN A 116 -8.81 -29.36 -11.31
N GLY A 117 -9.64 -30.35 -11.62
CA GLY A 117 -10.75 -30.21 -12.57
C GLY A 117 -11.82 -29.24 -12.08
N THR A 118 -12.22 -29.34 -10.81
CA THR A 118 -13.18 -28.40 -10.19
C THR A 118 -12.61 -26.99 -10.15
N SER A 119 -11.32 -26.83 -9.81
CA SER A 119 -10.69 -25.51 -9.84
C SER A 119 -10.65 -24.91 -11.24
N ALA A 120 -10.28 -25.68 -12.26
CA ALA A 120 -10.25 -25.21 -13.64
C ALA A 120 -11.65 -24.82 -14.13
N LEU A 121 -12.66 -25.63 -13.81
CA LEU A 121 -14.05 -25.35 -14.15
C LEU A 121 -14.54 -24.02 -13.56
N LEU A 122 -14.30 -23.81 -12.27
CA LEU A 122 -14.70 -22.59 -11.57
C LEU A 122 -13.97 -21.36 -12.11
N LEU A 123 -12.68 -21.50 -12.47
CA LEU A 123 -11.92 -20.45 -13.12
C LEU A 123 -12.49 -20.08 -14.49
N CYS A 124 -12.77 -21.06 -15.36
CA CYS A 124 -13.36 -20.80 -16.67
C CYS A 124 -14.70 -20.06 -16.57
N PHE A 125 -15.52 -20.42 -15.58
CA PHE A 125 -16.78 -19.75 -15.29
C PHE A 125 -16.54 -18.30 -14.84
N ASP A 126 -15.67 -18.09 -13.85
CA ASP A 126 -15.33 -16.75 -13.34
C ASP A 126 -14.79 -15.83 -14.43
N GLU A 127 -13.88 -16.33 -15.26
CA GLU A 127 -13.33 -15.56 -16.38
C GLU A 127 -14.41 -15.17 -17.40
N SER A 128 -15.43 -16.01 -17.60
CA SER A 128 -16.56 -15.66 -18.46
C SER A 128 -17.38 -14.51 -17.88
N GLU A 129 -17.65 -14.53 -16.57
CA GLU A 129 -18.30 -13.43 -15.87
C GLU A 129 -17.47 -12.14 -15.96
N VAL A 130 -16.17 -12.21 -15.69
CA VAL A 130 -15.25 -11.08 -15.84
C VAL A 130 -15.25 -10.53 -17.27
N ARG A 131 -15.24 -11.40 -18.28
CA ARG A 131 -15.33 -10.98 -19.70
C ARG A 131 -16.63 -10.23 -20.00
N LYS A 132 -17.76 -10.57 -19.38
CA LYS A 132 -19.03 -9.83 -19.54
C LYS A 132 -18.90 -8.39 -19.01
N ILE A 133 -18.28 -8.21 -17.85
CA ILE A 133 -18.04 -6.88 -17.26
C ILE A 133 -17.09 -6.07 -18.15
N ILE A 134 -15.97 -6.68 -18.57
CA ILE A 134 -14.98 -6.03 -19.43
C ILE A 134 -15.58 -5.60 -20.77
N ARG A 135 -16.53 -6.36 -21.35
CA ARG A 135 -17.25 -5.91 -22.56
C ARG A 135 -18.00 -4.60 -22.31
N GLY A 136 -18.64 -4.45 -21.16
CA GLY A 136 -19.29 -3.20 -20.75
C GLY A 136 -18.28 -2.05 -20.64
N CYS A 137 -17.14 -2.29 -19.98
CA CYS A 137 -16.06 -1.30 -19.86
C CYS A 137 -15.52 -0.89 -21.24
N ARG A 138 -15.27 -1.84 -22.14
CA ARG A 138 -14.82 -1.56 -23.51
C ARG A 138 -15.84 -0.75 -24.29
N LYS A 139 -17.14 -0.99 -24.10
CA LYS A 139 -18.17 -0.14 -24.72
C LYS A 139 -18.10 1.30 -24.23
N VAL A 140 -17.88 1.53 -22.94
CA VAL A 140 -17.63 2.88 -22.41
C VAL A 140 -16.39 3.50 -23.06
N LEU A 141 -15.29 2.74 -23.18
CA LEU A 141 -14.08 3.21 -23.85
C LEU A 141 -14.33 3.58 -25.32
N ASP A 142 -15.06 2.75 -26.08
CA ASP A 142 -15.43 3.01 -27.48
C ASP A 142 -16.11 4.38 -27.60
N TYR A 143 -17.10 4.69 -26.75
CA TYR A 143 -17.75 6.00 -26.74
C TYR A 143 -16.76 7.13 -26.37
N LEU A 144 -15.93 6.94 -25.34
CA LEU A 144 -14.96 7.96 -24.91
C LEU A 144 -13.96 8.33 -26.03
N THR A 145 -13.63 7.43 -26.95
CA THR A 145 -12.76 7.77 -28.09
C THR A 145 -13.37 8.79 -29.05
N VAL A 146 -14.70 8.84 -29.14
CA VAL A 146 -15.45 9.75 -30.03
C VAL A 146 -15.69 11.11 -29.36
N ALA A 147 -15.43 11.24 -28.05
CA ALA A 147 -15.66 12.48 -27.32
C ALA A 147 -14.92 13.70 -27.90
N GLU A 148 -13.74 13.50 -28.52
CA GLU A 148 -12.94 14.58 -29.11
C GLU A 148 -13.51 15.12 -30.45
N VAL A 149 -14.36 14.35 -31.15
CA VAL A 149 -14.87 14.70 -32.49
C VAL A 149 -16.32 15.18 -32.48
N ILE A 150 -16.95 15.24 -31.29
CA ILE A 150 -18.30 15.77 -31.14
C ILE A 150 -18.24 17.30 -31.21
N GLU A 151 -18.94 17.86 -32.21
CA GLU A 151 -18.93 19.29 -32.55
C GLU A 151 -20.33 19.92 -32.50
N SER A 152 -21.41 19.15 -32.34
CA SER A 152 -22.79 19.66 -32.28
C SER A 152 -23.53 19.26 -31.00
N ILE A 153 -24.52 20.07 -30.60
CA ILE A 153 -25.32 19.82 -29.39
C ILE A 153 -26.22 18.58 -29.54
N ASP A 154 -26.69 18.30 -30.75
CA ASP A 154 -27.52 17.12 -31.07
C ASP A 154 -26.68 15.84 -30.95
N ASP A 155 -25.44 15.86 -31.48
CA ASP A 155 -24.50 14.74 -31.33
C ASP A 155 -24.12 14.53 -29.86
N LEU A 156 -23.97 15.60 -29.07
CA LEU A 156 -23.74 15.50 -27.63
C LEU A 156 -24.94 14.87 -26.92
N ALA A 157 -26.17 15.25 -27.28
CA ALA A 157 -27.37 14.66 -26.69
C ALA A 157 -27.44 13.16 -26.99
N GLN A 158 -27.15 12.76 -28.24
CA GLN A 158 -27.08 11.34 -28.63
C GLN A 158 -25.98 10.59 -27.87
N PHE A 159 -24.78 11.17 -27.77
CA PHE A 159 -23.67 10.61 -26.99
C PHE A 159 -24.06 10.34 -25.54
N VAL A 160 -24.74 11.30 -24.88
CA VAL A 160 -25.20 11.15 -23.49
C VAL A 160 -26.25 10.04 -23.36
N GLN A 161 -27.20 9.97 -24.30
CA GLN A 161 -28.21 8.91 -24.34
C GLN A 161 -27.58 7.52 -24.50
N ASP A 162 -26.52 7.42 -25.30
CA ASP A 162 -25.86 6.15 -25.59
C ASP A 162 -24.91 5.69 -24.47
N ILE A 163 -24.12 6.59 -23.87
CA ILE A 163 -23.12 6.21 -22.86
C ILE A 163 -23.71 5.95 -21.47
N THR A 164 -24.78 6.65 -21.10
CA THR A 164 -25.37 6.59 -19.74
C THR A 164 -25.84 5.19 -19.32
N PRO A 165 -26.53 4.41 -20.18
CA PRO A 165 -26.90 3.03 -19.85
C PRO A 165 -25.69 2.13 -19.59
N TRP A 166 -24.60 2.30 -20.36
CA TRP A 166 -23.37 1.53 -20.18
C TRP A 166 -22.65 1.88 -18.89
N LEU A 167 -22.55 3.16 -18.53
CA LEU A 167 -21.98 3.59 -17.25
C LEU A 167 -22.77 3.02 -16.07
N THR A 168 -24.10 3.06 -16.15
CA THR A 168 -24.98 2.51 -15.12
C THR A 168 -24.79 1.00 -14.96
N ARG A 169 -24.73 0.28 -16.09
CA ARG A 169 -24.49 -1.16 -16.11
C ARG A 169 -23.13 -1.52 -15.51
N VAL A 170 -22.06 -0.88 -15.98
CA VAL A 170 -20.69 -1.12 -15.49
C VAL A 170 -20.59 -0.82 -13.98
N SER A 171 -21.21 0.26 -13.50
CA SER A 171 -21.23 0.57 -12.07
C SER A 171 -21.90 -0.52 -11.24
N LYS A 172 -23.02 -1.10 -11.73
CA LYS A 172 -23.73 -2.18 -11.02
C LYS A 172 -22.94 -3.50 -11.05
N ASP A 173 -22.38 -3.83 -12.20
CA ASP A 173 -21.59 -5.05 -12.38
C ASP A 173 -20.33 -5.03 -11.49
N ILE A 174 -19.68 -3.87 -11.34
CA ILE A 174 -18.53 -3.68 -10.43
C ILE A 174 -18.93 -3.76 -8.96
N ASP A 175 -20.03 -3.12 -8.55
CA ASP A 175 -20.55 -3.21 -7.17
C ASP A 175 -20.92 -4.66 -6.78
N THR A 176 -21.34 -5.47 -7.75
CA THR A 176 -21.58 -6.90 -7.51
C THR A 176 -20.26 -7.66 -7.43
N ARG A 177 -19.32 -7.38 -8.33
CA ARG A 177 -18.02 -8.06 -8.40
C ARG A 177 -17.16 -7.80 -7.19
N GLU A 178 -17.08 -6.57 -6.70
CA GLU A 178 -16.23 -6.24 -5.54
C GLU A 178 -16.61 -7.08 -4.32
N LYS A 179 -17.91 -7.31 -4.09
CA LYS A 179 -18.41 -8.11 -2.95
C LYS A 179 -18.00 -9.57 -3.01
N GLU A 180 -17.78 -10.11 -4.22
CA GLU A 180 -17.33 -11.47 -4.45
C GLU A 180 -15.81 -11.65 -4.29
N LEU A 181 -15.01 -10.59 -4.42
CA LEU A 181 -13.55 -10.70 -4.34
C LEU A 181 -13.08 -10.97 -2.90
N THR A 182 -12.13 -11.90 -2.76
CA THR A 182 -11.47 -12.18 -1.47
C THR A 182 -10.42 -11.11 -1.14
N HIS A 183 -9.72 -10.61 -2.16
CA HIS A 183 -8.65 -9.62 -2.00
C HIS A 183 -9.19 -8.20 -1.76
N ALA A 184 -9.03 -7.69 -0.54
CA ALA A 184 -9.51 -6.36 -0.13
C ALA A 184 -8.98 -5.21 -0.98
N VAL A 185 -7.71 -5.27 -1.36
CA VAL A 185 -7.05 -4.24 -2.17
C VAL A 185 -7.74 -4.08 -3.53
N HIS A 186 -8.08 -5.19 -4.18
CA HIS A 186 -8.76 -5.15 -5.48
C HIS A 186 -10.16 -4.52 -5.35
N ARG A 187 -10.89 -4.83 -4.27
CA ARG A 187 -12.20 -4.21 -3.98
C ARG A 187 -12.08 -2.69 -3.86
N GLU A 188 -11.12 -2.23 -3.05
CA GLU A 188 -10.90 -0.81 -2.82
C GLU A 188 -10.54 -0.05 -4.11
N ILE A 189 -9.67 -0.62 -4.95
CA ILE A 189 -9.32 0.01 -6.24
C ILE A 189 -10.53 0.09 -7.16
N LEU A 190 -11.34 -0.98 -7.27
CA LEU A 190 -12.53 -0.99 -8.10
C LEU A 190 -13.55 0.07 -7.66
N VAL A 191 -13.81 0.17 -6.36
CA VAL A 191 -14.72 1.18 -5.79
C VAL A 191 -14.21 2.59 -6.07
N ARG A 192 -12.92 2.85 -5.79
CA ARG A 192 -12.27 4.15 -6.02
C ARG A 192 -12.34 4.59 -7.48
N CYS A 193 -11.96 3.72 -8.42
CA CYS A 193 -12.01 4.02 -9.85
C CYS A 193 -13.44 4.29 -10.31
N MET A 194 -14.42 3.51 -9.83
CA MET A 194 -15.81 3.68 -10.22
C MET A 194 -16.42 4.97 -9.66
N ASP A 195 -16.07 5.36 -8.44
CA ASP A 195 -16.50 6.65 -7.89
C ASP A 195 -15.85 7.84 -8.63
N SER A 196 -14.57 7.71 -9.04
CA SER A 196 -13.91 8.67 -9.93
C SER A 196 -14.67 8.82 -11.25
N VAL A 197 -15.06 7.71 -11.89
CA VAL A 197 -15.86 7.72 -13.14
C VAL A 197 -17.21 8.43 -12.95
N LYS A 198 -17.92 8.17 -11.85
CA LYS A 198 -19.21 8.83 -11.55
C LYS A 198 -19.07 10.35 -11.39
N VAL A 199 -17.98 10.81 -10.77
CA VAL A 199 -17.68 12.24 -10.61
C VAL A 199 -17.29 12.88 -11.94
N LEU A 200 -16.47 12.20 -12.76
CA LEU A 200 -15.94 12.74 -14.01
C LEU A 200 -16.98 12.84 -15.13
N SER A 201 -17.91 11.88 -15.21
CA SER A 201 -18.92 11.83 -16.28
C SER A 201 -19.69 13.14 -16.48
N PRO A 202 -20.35 13.74 -15.46
CA PRO A 202 -21.06 15.01 -15.64
C PRO A 202 -20.13 16.18 -15.95
N ILE A 203 -18.91 16.20 -15.41
CA ILE A 203 -17.93 17.27 -15.65
C ILE A 203 -17.45 17.22 -17.11
N MET A 204 -17.20 16.02 -17.65
CA MET A 204 -16.83 15.81 -19.05
C MET A 204 -17.94 16.26 -20.00
N ILE A 205 -19.20 15.91 -19.72
CA ILE A 205 -20.35 16.35 -20.53
C ILE A 205 -20.45 17.89 -20.52
N CYS A 206 -20.25 18.53 -19.38
CA CYS A 206 -20.20 19.98 -19.26
C CYS A 206 -19.05 20.60 -20.10
N ALA A 207 -17.87 19.97 -20.10
CA ALA A 207 -16.71 20.39 -20.88
C ALA A 207 -16.93 20.25 -22.41
N MET A 208 -17.64 19.20 -22.84
CA MET A 208 -18.05 19.04 -24.24
C MET A 208 -19.05 20.10 -24.66
N LYS A 209 -20.05 20.37 -23.81
CA LYS A 209 -21.07 21.41 -24.05
C LYS A 209 -20.45 22.79 -24.23
N ILE A 210 -19.53 23.19 -23.34
CA ILE A 210 -18.89 24.50 -23.44
C ILE A 210 -17.98 24.61 -24.67
N PHE A 211 -17.30 23.53 -25.06
CA PHE A 211 -16.51 23.49 -26.30
C PHE A 211 -17.39 23.75 -27.53
N ILE A 212 -18.53 23.07 -27.64
CA ILE A 212 -19.49 23.25 -28.74
C ILE A 212 -20.01 24.68 -28.78
N GLN A 213 -20.45 25.21 -27.64
CA GLN A 213 -20.98 26.58 -27.55
C GLN A 213 -19.97 27.63 -28.00
N ILE A 214 -18.71 27.53 -27.55
CA ILE A 214 -17.65 28.46 -27.95
C ILE A 214 -17.34 28.34 -29.45
N SER A 215 -17.39 27.11 -29.99
CA SER A 215 -17.15 26.85 -31.42
C SER A 215 -18.25 27.46 -32.29
N GLU A 216 -19.52 27.36 -31.90
CA GLU A 216 -20.66 27.92 -32.62
C GLU A 216 -20.72 29.45 -32.52
N GLU A 217 -20.45 30.02 -31.35
CA GLU A 217 -20.53 31.45 -31.08
C GLU A 217 -19.27 32.24 -31.51
N GLY A 218 -18.20 31.54 -31.90
CA GLY A 218 -16.91 32.17 -32.22
C GLY A 218 -16.23 32.82 -31.01
N GLY A 219 -16.49 32.29 -29.80
CA GLY A 219 -15.98 32.81 -28.54
C GLY A 219 -14.47 32.62 -28.38
N LYS A 220 -13.85 33.41 -27.49
CA LYS A 220 -12.45 33.18 -27.09
C LYS A 220 -12.37 32.00 -26.10
N GLY A 221 -11.32 31.19 -26.19
CA GLY A 221 -11.08 30.07 -25.27
C GLY A 221 -11.31 28.67 -25.84
N LEU A 222 -11.38 28.53 -27.18
CA LEU A 222 -11.66 27.25 -27.84
C LEU A 222 -10.58 26.19 -27.56
N ASN A 223 -9.30 26.59 -27.55
CA ASN A 223 -8.19 25.69 -27.27
C ASN A 223 -8.23 25.19 -25.81
N GLU A 224 -8.50 26.10 -24.86
CA GLU A 224 -8.68 25.78 -23.45
C GLU A 224 -9.87 24.85 -23.21
N ALA A 225 -10.97 25.03 -23.95
CA ALA A 225 -12.14 24.16 -23.86
C ALA A 225 -11.83 22.76 -24.42
N ALA A 226 -11.13 22.68 -25.55
CA ALA A 226 -10.66 21.42 -26.13
C ALA A 226 -9.71 20.68 -25.18
N GLU A 227 -8.76 21.38 -24.56
CA GLU A 227 -7.81 20.80 -23.61
C GLU A 227 -8.54 20.20 -22.39
N ASN A 228 -9.47 20.95 -21.78
CA ASN A 228 -10.29 20.47 -20.67
C ASN A 228 -11.09 19.22 -21.03
N ARG A 229 -11.76 19.22 -22.19
CA ARG A 229 -12.52 18.07 -22.69
C ARG A 229 -11.64 16.85 -22.87
N ASN A 230 -10.49 17.00 -23.54
CA ASN A 230 -9.56 15.91 -23.82
C ASN A 230 -8.95 15.36 -22.53
N TYR A 231 -8.60 16.23 -21.58
CA TYR A 231 -8.13 15.84 -20.25
C TYR A 231 -9.16 14.97 -19.51
N LEU A 232 -10.42 15.41 -19.46
CA LEU A 232 -11.49 14.68 -18.75
C LEU A 232 -11.79 13.33 -19.40
N ALA A 233 -11.84 13.28 -20.74
CA ALA A 233 -12.03 12.04 -21.49
C ALA A 233 -10.86 11.05 -21.27
N GLN A 234 -9.61 11.54 -21.31
CA GLN A 234 -8.44 10.72 -21.06
C GLN A 234 -8.39 10.22 -19.61
N ARG A 235 -8.74 11.07 -18.65
CA ARG A 235 -8.79 10.70 -17.24
C ARG A 235 -9.82 9.60 -17.00
N MET A 236 -11.03 9.75 -17.53
CA MET A 236 -12.08 8.74 -17.42
C MET A 236 -11.69 7.42 -18.12
N THR A 237 -10.98 7.51 -19.26
CA THR A 237 -10.39 6.36 -19.96
C THR A 237 -9.37 5.61 -19.09
N ASN A 238 -8.51 6.33 -18.36
CA ASN A 238 -7.52 5.72 -17.46
C ASN A 238 -8.20 4.95 -16.31
N GLU A 239 -9.25 5.51 -15.71
CA GLU A 239 -10.00 4.83 -14.63
C GLU A 239 -10.67 3.55 -15.13
N ILE A 240 -11.29 3.58 -16.31
CA ILE A 240 -11.92 2.39 -16.92
C ILE A 240 -10.88 1.33 -17.28
N ASN A 241 -9.70 1.72 -17.76
CA ASN A 241 -8.60 0.80 -18.01
C ASN A 241 -8.06 0.17 -16.71
N GLU A 242 -7.97 0.94 -15.62
CA GLU A 242 -7.55 0.40 -14.33
C GLU A 242 -8.58 -0.60 -13.78
N ILE A 243 -9.88 -0.33 -13.96
CA ILE A 243 -10.95 -1.29 -13.66
C ILE A 243 -10.75 -2.58 -14.46
N ILE A 244 -10.53 -2.49 -15.78
CA ILE A 244 -10.31 -3.68 -16.62
C ILE A 244 -9.12 -4.49 -16.11
N ARG A 245 -8.01 -3.82 -15.76
CA ARG A 245 -6.81 -4.46 -15.22
C ARG A 245 -7.11 -5.22 -13.93
N VAL A 246 -7.73 -4.55 -12.95
CA VAL A 246 -8.00 -5.14 -11.63
C VAL A 246 -9.00 -6.29 -11.69
N LEU A 247 -9.99 -6.22 -12.58
CA LEU A 247 -10.96 -7.30 -12.79
C LEU A 247 -10.31 -8.62 -13.25
N GLN A 248 -9.14 -8.55 -13.90
CA GLN A 248 -8.42 -9.71 -14.43
C GLN A 248 -7.41 -10.30 -13.44
N LEU A 249 -7.23 -9.70 -12.27
CA LEU A 249 -6.29 -10.19 -11.25
C LEU A 249 -6.89 -11.38 -10.50
N THR A 250 -6.17 -12.50 -10.53
CA THR A 250 -6.57 -13.78 -9.90
C THR A 250 -5.67 -14.18 -8.73
N THR A 251 -4.58 -13.45 -8.49
CA THR A 251 -3.61 -13.69 -7.42
C THR A 251 -3.52 -12.50 -6.49
N TYR A 252 -2.99 -12.74 -5.28
CA TYR A 252 -2.77 -11.68 -4.29
C TYR A 252 -1.54 -10.87 -4.70
N ASP A 253 -1.75 -9.65 -5.17
CA ASP A 253 -0.69 -8.76 -5.65
C ASP A 253 -0.48 -7.63 -4.62
N GLU A 254 0.09 -7.97 -3.46
CA GLU A 254 0.40 -6.99 -2.41
C GLU A 254 1.65 -6.15 -2.70
N ASP A 255 2.50 -6.60 -3.62
CA ASP A 255 3.74 -5.93 -3.98
C ASP A 255 3.50 -4.73 -4.90
N GLU A 256 2.27 -4.49 -5.37
CA GLU A 256 1.90 -3.29 -6.14
C GLU A 256 2.03 -2.04 -5.28
N TRP A 257 3.23 -1.47 -5.21
CA TRP A 257 3.35 -0.03 -5.17
C TRP A 257 2.99 0.48 -6.56
N ASP A 258 2.22 1.56 -6.66
CA ASP A 258 2.12 2.30 -7.94
C ASP A 258 3.50 2.84 -8.41
N SER A 259 4.51 2.77 -7.55
CA SER A 259 5.93 3.00 -7.88
C SER A 259 6.76 1.74 -8.14
N ASP A 260 6.20 0.53 -8.02
CA ASP A 260 6.91 -0.68 -8.43
C ASP A 260 7.08 -0.67 -9.94
N ASN A 261 8.31 -0.90 -10.38
CA ASN A 261 8.67 -0.86 -11.79
C ASN A 261 7.78 -1.81 -12.59
N VAL A 262 7.48 -2.98 -12.04
CA VAL A 262 6.64 -3.99 -12.68
C VAL A 262 5.18 -3.54 -12.78
N THR A 263 4.58 -2.99 -11.74
CA THR A 263 3.19 -2.50 -11.76
C THR A 263 3.00 -1.38 -12.78
N VAL A 264 3.92 -0.40 -12.80
CA VAL A 264 3.90 0.68 -13.81
C VAL A 264 4.02 0.11 -15.22
N MET A 265 4.90 -0.89 -15.41
CA MET A 265 5.06 -1.55 -16.70
C MET A 265 3.79 -2.33 -17.11
N ARG A 266 3.12 -3.04 -16.19
CA ARG A 266 1.86 -3.75 -16.45
C ARG A 266 0.72 -2.80 -16.80
N LYS A 267 0.58 -1.67 -16.09
CA LYS A 267 -0.40 -0.62 -16.42
C LYS A 267 -0.17 -0.05 -17.81
N ALA A 268 1.08 0.27 -18.14
CA ALA A 268 1.47 0.74 -19.46
C ALA A 268 1.19 -0.32 -20.55
N LEU A 269 1.46 -1.60 -20.29
CA LEU A 269 1.16 -2.69 -21.22
C LEU A 269 -0.35 -2.80 -21.48
N SER A 270 -1.17 -2.82 -20.44
CA SER A 270 -2.64 -2.91 -20.58
C SER A 270 -3.19 -1.73 -21.40
N ALA A 271 -2.68 -0.53 -21.15
CA ALA A 271 -3.05 0.65 -21.93
C ALA A 271 -2.62 0.53 -23.39
N ALA A 272 -1.39 0.05 -23.67
CA ALA A 272 -0.94 -0.20 -25.04
C ALA A 272 -1.78 -1.26 -25.76
N GLN A 273 -2.14 -2.34 -25.07
CA GLN A 273 -3.02 -3.40 -25.61
C GLN A 273 -4.42 -2.89 -25.95
N SER A 274 -4.98 -2.01 -25.11
CA SER A 274 -6.31 -1.41 -25.35
C SER A 274 -6.37 -0.56 -26.62
N LEU A 275 -5.24 0.02 -27.04
CA LEU A 275 -5.13 0.91 -28.19
C LEU A 275 -4.77 0.17 -29.48
N LEU A 276 -4.30 -1.08 -29.40
CA LEU A 276 -3.73 -1.81 -30.52
C LEU A 276 -4.72 -1.98 -31.68
N THR A 277 -6.00 -2.26 -31.39
CA THR A 277 -7.02 -2.43 -32.44
C THR A 277 -7.21 -1.16 -33.27
N ALA A 278 -7.41 -0.01 -32.62
CA ALA A 278 -7.58 1.27 -33.31
C ALA A 278 -6.36 1.65 -34.16
N ALA A 279 -5.15 1.36 -33.66
CA ALA A 279 -3.91 1.56 -34.39
C ALA A 279 -3.83 0.68 -35.66
N LEU A 280 -4.20 -0.60 -35.54
CA LEU A 280 -4.19 -1.55 -36.65
C LEU A 280 -5.24 -1.21 -37.72
N ASP A 281 -6.43 -0.75 -37.30
CA ASP A 281 -7.49 -0.36 -38.23
C ASP A 281 -7.06 0.84 -39.11
N TRP A 282 -6.41 1.84 -38.52
CA TRP A 282 -5.90 3.01 -39.27
C TRP A 282 -4.76 2.66 -40.23
N LEU A 283 -3.91 1.69 -39.87
CA LEU A 283 -2.89 1.16 -40.78
C LEU A 283 -3.49 0.32 -41.91
N GLY A 284 -4.60 -0.37 -41.63
CA GLY A 284 -5.34 -1.18 -42.60
C GLY A 284 -6.04 -0.36 -43.68
N ASN A 285 -6.39 0.91 -43.40
CA ASN A 285 -7.04 1.79 -44.36
C ASN A 285 -6.10 2.93 -44.84
N PRO A 286 -5.62 2.88 -46.09
CA PRO A 286 -4.71 3.89 -46.64
C PRO A 286 -5.28 5.32 -46.66
N ARG A 287 -6.61 5.46 -46.66
CA ARG A 287 -7.30 6.76 -46.80
C ARG A 287 -7.55 7.48 -45.48
N ASP A 288 -7.25 6.85 -44.35
CA ASP A 288 -7.49 7.49 -43.06
C ASP A 288 -6.50 8.62 -42.80
N ARG A 289 -7.02 9.77 -42.37
CA ARG A 289 -6.25 11.01 -42.24
C ARG A 289 -5.24 10.93 -41.09
N PRO A 290 -4.06 11.55 -41.22
CA PRO A 290 -3.16 11.83 -40.10
C PRO A 290 -3.87 12.68 -39.04
N GLY A 291 -3.61 12.42 -37.76
CA GLY A 291 -4.33 13.03 -36.64
C GLY A 291 -5.64 12.34 -36.26
N ALA A 292 -6.06 11.29 -36.99
CA ALA A 292 -7.20 10.45 -36.62
C ALA A 292 -6.90 9.60 -35.37
N ILE A 293 -7.96 9.03 -34.77
CA ILE A 293 -7.90 8.25 -33.52
C ILE A 293 -6.83 7.15 -33.59
N GLY A 294 -6.73 6.43 -34.72
CA GLY A 294 -5.76 5.34 -34.86
C GLY A 294 -4.30 5.80 -34.98
N GLU A 295 -4.01 6.96 -35.56
CA GLU A 295 -2.65 7.53 -35.56
C GLU A 295 -2.25 7.94 -34.14
N LYS A 296 -3.14 8.65 -33.43
CA LYS A 296 -2.95 8.98 -32.01
C LYS A 296 -2.77 7.73 -31.15
N ALA A 297 -3.46 6.63 -31.47
CA ALA A 297 -3.31 5.36 -30.78
C ALA A 297 -1.89 4.78 -30.95
N ILE A 298 -1.30 4.85 -32.15
CA ILE A 298 0.09 4.42 -32.39
C ILE A 298 1.07 5.25 -31.54
N ARG A 299 0.92 6.58 -31.53
CA ARG A 299 1.77 7.48 -30.72
C ARG A 299 1.70 7.13 -29.23
N ARG A 300 0.49 6.95 -28.71
CA ARG A 300 0.27 6.58 -27.30
C ARG A 300 0.87 5.20 -26.97
N ILE A 301 0.79 4.23 -27.87
CA ILE A 301 1.45 2.92 -27.70
C ILE A 301 2.97 3.09 -27.56
N CYS A 302 3.59 3.93 -28.40
CA CYS A 302 5.02 4.25 -28.29
C CYS A 302 5.37 4.90 -26.94
N ASP A 303 4.55 5.84 -26.45
CA ASP A 303 4.77 6.47 -25.14
C ASP A 303 4.69 5.45 -23.99
N TYR A 304 3.74 4.52 -24.05
CA TYR A 304 3.63 3.44 -23.06
C TYR A 304 4.82 2.47 -23.14
N ALA A 305 5.28 2.15 -24.35
CA ALA A 305 6.46 1.33 -24.55
C ALA A 305 7.73 1.99 -24.00
N GLU A 306 7.90 3.30 -24.15
CA GLU A 306 9.05 4.04 -23.59
C GLU A 306 9.00 4.06 -22.04
N LYS A 307 7.79 4.20 -21.46
CA LYS A 307 7.59 4.05 -20.01
C LYS A 307 8.04 2.67 -19.51
N ILE A 308 7.79 1.62 -20.28
CA ILE A 308 8.25 0.26 -19.95
C ILE A 308 9.77 0.15 -20.12
N ALA A 309 10.32 0.67 -21.22
CA ALA A 309 11.75 0.63 -21.49
C ALA A 309 12.59 1.32 -20.41
N SER A 310 12.11 2.42 -19.84
CA SER A 310 12.79 3.12 -18.74
C SER A 310 12.92 2.31 -17.44
N ARG A 311 12.18 1.22 -17.30
CA ARG A 311 12.09 0.37 -16.09
C ARG A 311 12.48 -1.08 -16.32
N ALA A 312 12.63 -1.49 -17.58
CA ALA A 312 13.05 -2.83 -17.96
C ALA A 312 14.55 -3.04 -17.71
N LEU A 313 14.96 -4.31 -17.70
CA LEU A 313 16.37 -4.70 -17.72
C LEU A 313 17.11 -4.05 -18.91
N PRO A 314 18.43 -3.77 -18.80
CA PRO A 314 19.16 -3.00 -19.81
C PRO A 314 19.05 -3.55 -21.24
N GLU A 315 19.08 -4.87 -21.44
CA GLU A 315 18.95 -5.50 -22.76
C GLU A 315 17.56 -5.30 -23.36
N ASP A 316 16.52 -5.53 -22.56
CA ASP A 316 15.12 -5.34 -22.97
C ASP A 316 14.82 -3.87 -23.24
N SER A 317 15.35 -2.98 -22.40
CA SER A 317 15.25 -1.54 -22.54
C SER A 317 15.75 -1.05 -23.90
N VAL A 318 16.94 -1.52 -24.33
CA VAL A 318 17.51 -1.19 -25.65
C VAL A 318 16.64 -1.76 -26.78
N SER A 319 16.17 -2.99 -26.64
CA SER A 319 15.30 -3.62 -27.64
C SER A 319 13.98 -2.87 -27.83
N ILE A 320 13.33 -2.46 -26.74
CA ILE A 320 12.06 -1.71 -26.79
C ILE A 320 12.27 -0.34 -27.44
N ARG A 321 13.29 0.41 -27.04
CA ARG A 321 13.57 1.75 -27.61
C ARG A 321 13.84 1.70 -29.11
N ARG A 322 14.51 0.65 -29.59
CA ARG A 322 14.72 0.43 -31.04
C ARG A 322 13.39 0.23 -31.77
N ALA A 323 12.52 -0.64 -31.24
CA ALA A 323 11.20 -0.87 -31.83
C ALA A 323 10.33 0.40 -31.84
N VAL A 324 10.36 1.19 -30.76
CA VAL A 324 9.65 2.48 -30.66
C VAL A 324 10.16 3.48 -31.71
N SER A 325 11.48 3.60 -31.88
CA SER A 325 12.08 4.47 -32.88
C SER A 325 11.67 4.09 -34.31
N ASP A 326 11.68 2.79 -34.62
CA ASP A 326 11.29 2.27 -35.94
C ASP A 326 9.81 2.53 -36.22
N ILE A 327 8.93 2.24 -35.25
CA ILE A 327 7.48 2.46 -35.38
C ILE A 327 7.18 3.95 -35.55
N THR A 328 7.83 4.82 -34.77
CA THR A 328 7.68 6.26 -34.87
C THR A 328 8.08 6.76 -36.26
N SER A 329 9.26 6.38 -36.75
CA SER A 329 9.75 6.76 -38.08
C SER A 329 8.82 6.28 -39.20
N MET A 330 8.32 5.04 -39.12
CA MET A 330 7.35 4.54 -40.11
C MET A 330 6.03 5.30 -40.05
N THR A 331 5.56 5.64 -38.85
CA THR A 331 4.31 6.40 -38.65
C THR A 331 4.42 7.80 -39.22
N ASP A 332 5.55 8.49 -38.99
CA ASP A 332 5.85 9.80 -39.56
C ASP A 332 5.82 9.75 -41.10
N ALA A 333 6.52 8.78 -41.69
CA ALA A 333 6.54 8.60 -43.15
C ALA A 333 5.14 8.28 -43.73
N ILE A 334 4.34 7.45 -43.04
CA ILE A 334 2.94 7.20 -43.44
C ILE A 334 2.13 8.50 -43.37
N CYS A 335 2.29 9.29 -42.32
CA CYS A 335 1.59 10.56 -42.17
C CYS A 335 1.96 11.56 -43.27
N GLU A 336 3.24 11.72 -43.57
CA GLU A 336 3.70 12.59 -44.66
C GLU A 336 3.11 12.19 -46.02
N LEU A 337 3.14 10.89 -46.34
CA LEU A 337 2.56 10.38 -47.59
C LEU A 337 1.05 10.64 -47.67
N ARG A 338 0.31 10.36 -46.59
CA ARG A 338 -1.15 10.60 -46.56
C ARG A 338 -1.50 12.09 -46.61
N LEU A 339 -0.71 12.97 -45.97
CA LEU A 339 -0.88 14.43 -46.08
C LEU A 339 -0.65 14.94 -47.51
N GLN A 340 0.28 14.34 -48.24
CA GLN A 340 0.56 14.65 -49.64
C GLN A 340 -0.45 14.03 -50.62
N GLY A 341 -1.49 13.34 -50.13
CA GLY A 341 -2.48 12.62 -50.95
C GLY A 341 -1.91 11.37 -51.64
N ARG A 342 -0.76 10.87 -51.18
CA ARG A 342 -0.09 9.66 -51.68
C ARG A 342 -0.48 8.46 -50.81
N TYR A 343 -1.23 7.53 -51.40
CA TYR A 343 -1.81 6.36 -50.71
C TYR A 343 -1.14 5.03 -51.07
N ASP A 344 0.02 5.08 -51.72
CA ASP A 344 0.88 3.95 -52.08
C ASP A 344 1.77 3.48 -50.91
N ASN A 345 1.30 3.65 -49.67
CA ASN A 345 2.02 3.33 -48.44
C ASN A 345 1.63 1.96 -47.85
N GLN A 346 0.91 1.11 -48.58
CA GLN A 346 0.35 -0.16 -48.08
C GLN A 346 1.43 -1.11 -47.53
N GLY A 347 2.59 -1.22 -48.18
CA GLY A 347 3.71 -2.04 -47.69
C GLY A 347 4.34 -1.46 -46.41
N LEU A 348 4.49 -0.14 -46.34
CA LEU A 348 5.00 0.55 -45.15
C LEU A 348 4.03 0.44 -43.97
N ALA A 349 2.73 0.60 -44.22
CA ALA A 349 1.68 0.44 -43.22
C ALA A 349 1.55 -1.00 -42.71
N ALA A 350 1.66 -2.00 -43.60
CA ALA A 350 1.69 -3.41 -43.22
C ALA A 350 2.93 -3.74 -42.35
N ASN A 351 4.11 -3.21 -42.70
CA ASN A 351 5.32 -3.37 -41.89
C ASN A 351 5.17 -2.71 -40.50
N CYS A 352 4.60 -1.51 -40.45
CA CYS A 352 4.29 -0.82 -39.19
C CYS A 352 3.32 -1.64 -38.31
N ALA A 353 2.28 -2.20 -38.92
CA ALA A 353 1.30 -3.04 -38.23
C ALA A 353 1.94 -4.32 -37.65
N THR A 354 2.85 -4.96 -38.39
CA THR A 354 3.59 -6.13 -37.91
C THR A 354 4.49 -5.75 -36.72
N LYS A 355 5.25 -4.66 -36.81
CA LYS A 355 6.09 -4.20 -35.69
C LYS A 355 5.29 -3.83 -34.45
N LEU A 356 4.10 -3.24 -34.60
CA LEU A 356 3.20 -2.95 -33.48
C LEU A 356 2.70 -4.23 -32.81
N LYS A 357 2.33 -5.26 -33.59
CA LYS A 357 1.93 -6.58 -33.05
C LYS A 357 3.09 -7.27 -32.33
N GLU A 358 4.31 -7.19 -32.88
CA GLU A 358 5.51 -7.73 -32.25
C GLU A 358 5.89 -6.99 -30.97
N LEU A 359 5.71 -5.67 -30.91
CA LEU A 359 5.99 -4.87 -29.73
C LEU A 359 4.98 -5.16 -28.60
N VAL A 360 3.68 -4.99 -28.87
CA VAL A 360 2.61 -5.05 -27.86
C VAL A 360 2.20 -6.47 -27.52
N GLY A 361 2.27 -7.38 -28.49
CA GLY A 361 1.74 -8.73 -28.42
C GLY A 361 0.28 -8.82 -28.85
N THR A 362 -0.08 -10.00 -29.36
CA THR A 362 -1.45 -10.40 -29.71
C THR A 362 -1.74 -11.75 -29.06
N LYS A 363 -2.91 -12.36 -29.33
CA LYS A 363 -3.19 -13.72 -28.86
C LYS A 363 -2.23 -14.78 -29.43
N GLU A 364 -1.61 -14.49 -30.58
CA GLU A 364 -0.74 -15.42 -31.31
C GLU A 364 0.75 -15.07 -31.12
N ILE A 365 1.06 -13.81 -30.81
CA ILE A 365 2.42 -13.30 -30.70
C ILE A 365 2.63 -12.80 -29.26
N PRO A 366 3.57 -13.38 -28.48
CA PRO A 366 3.73 -13.07 -27.06
C PRO A 366 4.20 -11.63 -26.76
N GLY A 367 4.66 -10.87 -27.77
CA GLY A 367 5.04 -9.46 -27.65
C GLY A 367 6.39 -9.23 -26.96
N VAL A 368 7.10 -8.15 -27.32
CA VAL A 368 8.35 -7.72 -26.65
C VAL A 368 8.05 -7.13 -25.27
N LEU A 369 6.99 -6.31 -25.14
CA LEU A 369 6.64 -5.66 -23.89
C LEU A 369 6.25 -6.66 -22.78
N PRO A 370 5.36 -7.66 -23.02
CA PRO A 370 5.04 -8.67 -22.01
C PRO A 370 6.27 -9.51 -21.59
N ARG A 371 7.16 -9.82 -22.54
CA ARG A 371 8.39 -10.58 -22.26
C ARG A 371 9.33 -9.81 -21.33
N ALA A 372 9.57 -8.53 -21.62
CA ALA A 372 10.42 -7.67 -20.79
C ALA A 372 9.89 -7.54 -19.35
N ILE A 373 8.57 -7.49 -19.18
CA ILE A 373 7.93 -7.48 -17.85
C ILE A 373 8.20 -8.80 -17.11
N ASN A 374 7.98 -9.94 -17.76
CA ASN A 374 8.23 -11.25 -17.16
C ASN A 374 9.71 -11.47 -16.82
N GLN A 375 10.63 -10.98 -17.64
CA GLN A 375 12.08 -11.01 -17.35
C GLN A 375 12.44 -10.12 -16.15
N SER A 376 11.82 -8.95 -16.05
CA SER A 376 12.01 -8.03 -14.91
C SER A 376 11.47 -8.63 -13.60
N ILE A 377 10.42 -9.46 -13.66
CA ILE A 377 9.89 -10.18 -12.49
C ILE A 377 10.82 -11.33 -12.07
N ARG A 378 11.33 -12.10 -13.04
CA ARG A 378 12.17 -13.29 -12.75
C ARG A 378 13.59 -12.96 -12.34
N TYR A 379 14.17 -11.91 -12.93
CA TYR A 379 15.60 -11.60 -12.82
C TYR A 379 15.88 -10.16 -12.39
N GLY A 380 14.84 -9.40 -12.02
CA GLY A 380 15.01 -8.05 -11.50
C GLY A 380 15.78 -8.06 -10.17
N PRO A 381 16.72 -7.13 -9.95
CA PRO A 381 17.37 -6.98 -8.65
C PRO A 381 16.32 -6.67 -7.56
N GLU A 382 16.56 -7.09 -6.31
CA GLU A 382 15.77 -6.56 -5.18
C GLU A 382 15.96 -5.04 -5.13
N HIS A 383 14.86 -4.30 -5.08
CA HIS A 383 14.90 -2.84 -5.17
C HIS A 383 14.92 -2.21 -3.77
N PRO A 384 15.59 -1.05 -3.60
CA PRO A 384 15.43 -0.22 -2.44
C PRO A 384 13.95 0.08 -2.17
N ALA A 385 13.56 0.08 -0.90
CA ALA A 385 12.22 0.45 -0.51
C ALA A 385 11.90 1.87 -1.03
N HIS A 386 10.63 2.13 -1.27
CA HIS A 386 10.12 3.38 -1.83
C HIS A 386 10.23 4.56 -0.84
N THR A 387 10.15 4.28 0.47
CA THR A 387 10.23 5.27 1.56
C THR A 387 11.62 5.29 2.18
N VAL A 388 12.06 6.45 2.63
CA VAL A 388 13.30 6.62 3.42
C VAL A 388 13.27 5.76 4.68
N GLY A 389 12.11 5.60 5.34
CA GLY A 389 11.96 4.70 6.48
C GLY A 389 12.23 3.24 6.12
N GLY A 390 11.68 2.74 5.00
CA GLY A 390 11.96 1.39 4.52
C GLY A 390 13.41 1.20 4.05
N ARG A 391 13.99 2.22 3.39
CA ARG A 391 15.40 2.20 2.97
C ARG A 391 16.33 2.18 4.17
N LEU A 392 15.99 2.91 5.23
CA LEU A 392 16.71 2.87 6.50
C LEU A 392 16.62 1.47 7.11
N GLU A 393 15.45 0.82 7.11
CA GLU A 393 15.32 -0.56 7.59
C GLU A 393 16.18 -1.54 6.77
N GLN A 394 16.21 -1.42 5.44
CA GLN A 394 17.10 -2.22 4.57
C GLN A 394 18.57 -1.96 4.84
N ALA A 395 18.97 -0.69 4.96
CA ALA A 395 20.34 -0.30 5.27
C ALA A 395 20.77 -0.82 6.65
N LEU A 396 19.94 -0.65 7.69
CA LEU A 396 20.21 -1.17 9.02
C LEU A 396 20.30 -2.70 9.03
N ARG A 397 19.45 -3.38 8.25
CA ARG A 397 19.53 -4.84 8.10
C ARG A 397 20.87 -5.29 7.52
N TRP A 398 21.39 -4.59 6.51
CA TRP A 398 22.73 -4.83 5.97
C TRP A 398 23.82 -4.62 7.03
N LEU A 399 23.73 -3.54 7.82
CA LEU A 399 24.67 -3.28 8.91
C LEU A 399 24.58 -4.32 10.05
N ASP A 400 23.40 -4.84 10.35
CA ASP A 400 23.18 -5.79 11.44
C ASP A 400 23.52 -7.25 11.06
N ASN A 401 23.66 -7.57 9.77
CA ASN A 401 23.93 -8.94 9.29
C ASN A 401 25.17 -9.04 8.38
N PRO A 402 26.40 -8.92 8.93
CA PRO A 402 27.65 -8.97 8.17
C PRO A 402 27.92 -10.26 7.38
N HIS A 403 27.19 -11.33 7.69
CA HIS A 403 27.40 -12.67 7.11
C HIS A 403 26.42 -13.02 5.99
N ILE A 404 25.43 -12.16 5.74
CA ILE A 404 24.39 -12.39 4.75
C ILE A 404 24.66 -11.48 3.56
N ASP A 405 24.91 -12.08 2.39
CA ASP A 405 24.97 -11.34 1.13
C ASP A 405 23.56 -10.91 0.75
N ASP A 406 23.33 -9.60 0.69
CA ASP A 406 22.05 -8.99 0.31
C ASP A 406 22.03 -8.53 -1.16
N ASN A 407 22.96 -9.04 -1.98
CA ASN A 407 23.15 -8.65 -3.38
C ASN A 407 23.36 -7.14 -3.57
N GLY A 408 23.84 -6.43 -2.54
CA GLY A 408 24.09 -4.99 -2.57
C GLY A 408 22.86 -4.12 -2.31
N LEU A 409 21.73 -4.70 -1.88
CA LEU A 409 20.49 -3.98 -1.59
C LEU A 409 20.68 -2.88 -0.54
N GLY A 410 21.38 -3.17 0.56
CA GLY A 410 21.63 -2.22 1.65
C GLY A 410 22.42 -1.00 1.18
N LEU A 411 23.46 -1.22 0.36
CA LEU A 411 24.25 -0.13 -0.22
C LEU A 411 23.42 0.69 -1.22
N GLN A 412 22.60 0.04 -2.05
CA GLN A 412 21.68 0.74 -2.95
C GLN A 412 20.66 1.57 -2.18
N ALA A 413 20.10 1.04 -1.08
CA ALA A 413 19.17 1.76 -0.21
C ALA A 413 19.81 3.02 0.39
N ILE A 414 21.06 2.95 0.86
CA ILE A 414 21.81 4.12 1.33
C ILE A 414 21.96 5.15 0.21
N LYS A 415 22.42 4.74 -0.99
CA LYS A 415 22.59 5.65 -2.13
C LYS A 415 21.29 6.34 -2.52
N SER A 416 20.19 5.59 -2.60
CA SER A 416 18.87 6.15 -2.89
C SER A 416 18.38 7.11 -1.80
N MET A 417 18.69 6.86 -0.52
CA MET A 417 18.40 7.84 0.55
C MET A 417 19.19 9.14 0.36
N LEU A 418 20.47 9.03 0.01
CA LEU A 418 21.34 10.19 -0.21
C LEU A 418 20.89 11.06 -1.38
N ASP A 419 20.44 10.44 -2.47
CA ASP A 419 19.94 11.18 -3.64
C ASP A 419 18.65 11.92 -3.32
N GLU A 420 17.74 11.31 -2.56
CA GLU A 420 16.53 11.99 -2.12
C GLU A 420 16.83 13.12 -1.12
N ALA A 421 17.82 12.94 -0.23
CA ALA A 421 18.30 14.00 0.65
C ALA A 421 18.91 15.19 -0.12
N LYS A 422 19.65 14.93 -1.22
CA LYS A 422 20.16 16.00 -2.10
C LYS A 422 19.02 16.75 -2.80
N ASN A 423 18.01 16.04 -3.29
CA ASN A 423 16.81 16.65 -3.88
C ASN A 423 16.07 17.53 -2.86
N LEU A 424 15.94 17.06 -1.60
CA LEU A 424 15.38 17.88 -0.53
C LEU A 424 16.23 19.14 -0.29
N ALA A 425 17.56 19.03 -0.30
CA ALA A 425 18.49 20.13 -0.05
C ALA A 425 18.33 21.32 -1.04
N ASP A 426 17.87 21.08 -2.26
CA ASP A 426 17.58 22.11 -3.28
C ASP A 426 16.40 23.02 -2.91
N THR A 427 15.56 22.58 -1.98
CA THR A 427 14.38 23.33 -1.54
C THR A 427 14.57 23.93 -0.15
N LEU A 428 15.78 23.96 0.39
CA LEU A 428 16.09 24.45 1.74
C LEU A 428 16.82 25.78 1.74
N ASN A 429 16.74 26.47 2.88
CA ASN A 429 17.60 27.62 3.13
C ASN A 429 19.09 27.20 3.12
N PRO A 430 20.03 28.12 2.86
CA PRO A 430 21.45 27.78 2.73
C PRO A 430 22.07 27.08 3.94
N ALA A 431 21.61 27.39 5.16
CA ALA A 431 22.14 26.79 6.39
C ALA A 431 21.74 25.32 6.53
N ASP A 432 20.45 25.01 6.40
CA ASP A 432 19.94 23.64 6.44
C ASP A 432 20.44 22.82 5.22
N ARG A 433 20.56 23.45 4.04
CA ARG A 433 21.16 22.84 2.83
C ARG A 433 22.57 22.36 3.10
N ASN A 434 23.45 23.23 3.60
CA ASN A 434 24.86 22.88 3.82
C ASN A 434 25.02 21.78 4.88
N ARG A 435 24.20 21.82 5.94
CA ARG A 435 24.18 20.78 6.97
C ARG A 435 23.75 19.42 6.41
N LEU A 436 22.68 19.40 5.59
CA LEU A 436 22.18 18.17 4.96
C LEU A 436 23.21 17.56 4.00
N LEU A 437 23.81 18.40 3.14
CA LEU A 437 24.86 17.94 2.22
C LEU A 437 26.09 17.40 2.95
N GLY A 438 26.48 18.02 4.06
CA GLY A 438 27.57 17.53 4.92
C GLY A 438 27.30 16.12 5.46
N LEU A 439 26.09 15.88 5.99
CA LEU A 439 25.67 14.54 6.43
C LEU A 439 25.70 13.53 5.29
N CYS A 440 25.23 13.92 4.10
CA CYS A 440 25.26 13.05 2.93
C CYS A 440 26.68 12.62 2.54
N SER A 441 27.64 13.57 2.55
CA SER A 441 29.04 13.27 2.23
C SER A 441 29.69 12.35 3.25
N ASP A 442 29.39 12.51 4.54
CA ASP A 442 29.91 11.63 5.59
C ASP A 442 29.37 10.20 5.46
N ILE A 443 28.07 10.05 5.22
CA ILE A 443 27.41 8.76 5.04
C ILE A 443 27.95 8.05 3.79
N ASP A 444 28.07 8.75 2.66
CA ASP A 444 28.61 8.17 1.42
C ASP A 444 30.05 7.69 1.61
N ARG A 445 30.88 8.47 2.30
CA ARG A 445 32.25 8.06 2.63
C ARG A 445 32.28 6.79 3.48
N LEU A 446 31.52 6.74 4.58
CA LEU A 446 31.48 5.58 5.48
C LEU A 446 30.92 4.33 4.78
N ALA A 447 29.87 4.48 3.98
CA ALA A 447 29.25 3.37 3.23
C ALA A 447 30.22 2.78 2.20
N ASN A 448 30.93 3.62 1.44
CA ASN A 448 31.91 3.17 0.47
C ASN A 448 33.14 2.53 1.13
N GLN A 449 33.58 3.03 2.29
CA GLN A 449 34.64 2.39 3.09
C GLN A 449 34.23 0.99 3.58
N LEU A 450 33.02 0.85 4.11
CA LEU A 450 32.50 -0.45 4.54
C LEU A 450 32.37 -1.44 3.38
N ALA A 451 31.81 -1.00 2.25
CA ALA A 451 31.66 -1.83 1.05
C ALA A 451 33.01 -2.24 0.43
N ASP A 452 34.06 -1.43 0.57
CA ASP A 452 35.42 -1.80 0.18
C ASP A 452 36.05 -2.84 1.13
N LEU A 453 35.85 -2.69 2.45
CA LEU A 453 36.30 -3.70 3.43
C LEU A 453 35.60 -5.05 3.22
N GLU A 454 34.29 -5.05 2.94
CA GLU A 454 33.53 -6.27 2.65
C GLU A 454 34.01 -6.95 1.36
N ARG A 455 34.24 -6.19 0.28
CA ARG A 455 34.82 -6.73 -0.97
C ARG A 455 36.20 -7.34 -0.79
N ARG A 456 36.99 -6.84 0.17
CA ARG A 456 38.32 -7.37 0.52
C ARG A 456 38.26 -8.56 1.49
N GLY A 457 37.07 -9.02 1.89
CA GLY A 457 36.90 -10.09 2.86
C GLY A 457 37.21 -9.67 4.32
N LEU A 458 37.41 -8.37 4.58
CA LEU A 458 37.69 -7.79 5.90
C LEU A 458 36.43 -7.24 6.58
N GLY A 459 35.25 -7.68 6.12
CA GLY A 459 33.95 -7.26 6.62
C GLY A 459 33.70 -7.56 8.10
N ASN A 460 34.45 -8.47 8.74
CA ASN A 460 34.33 -8.78 10.18
C ASN A 460 35.47 -8.19 11.03
N SER A 461 36.25 -7.26 10.47
CA SER A 461 37.29 -6.58 11.23
C SER A 461 36.68 -5.67 12.32
N PRO A 462 37.39 -5.43 13.43
CA PRO A 462 36.99 -4.42 14.42
C PRO A 462 36.77 -3.03 13.80
N GLU A 463 37.53 -2.72 12.75
CA GLU A 463 37.37 -1.51 11.93
C GLU A 463 36.02 -1.49 11.20
N ALA A 464 35.63 -2.57 10.52
CA ALA A 464 34.32 -2.69 9.88
C ALA A 464 33.17 -2.57 10.90
N HIS A 465 33.30 -3.16 12.09
CA HIS A 465 32.30 -3.00 13.16
C HIS A 465 32.20 -1.55 13.67
N ALA A 466 33.33 -0.84 13.79
CA ALA A 466 33.32 0.57 14.15
C ALA A 466 32.63 1.44 13.09
N ILE A 467 32.92 1.21 11.80
CA ILE A 467 32.27 1.91 10.69
C ILE A 467 30.77 1.64 10.66
N ARG A 468 30.33 0.39 10.88
CA ARG A 468 28.89 0.06 10.95
C ARG A 468 28.15 0.83 12.03
N ASN A 469 28.73 0.92 13.24
CA ASN A 469 28.11 1.68 14.32
C ASN A 469 28.02 3.18 14.00
N GLN A 470 29.09 3.77 13.45
CA GLN A 470 29.10 5.18 13.04
C GLN A 470 28.09 5.46 11.91
N LEU A 471 28.06 4.58 10.91
CA LEU A 471 27.15 4.68 9.78
C LEU A 471 25.69 4.54 10.23
N ARG A 472 25.39 3.63 11.16
CA ARG A 472 24.06 3.49 11.77
C ARG A 472 23.59 4.79 12.43
N ASP A 473 24.45 5.40 13.24
CA ASP A 473 24.09 6.63 13.96
C ASP A 473 23.91 7.81 12.97
N LYS A 474 24.77 7.91 11.96
CA LYS A 474 24.66 8.92 10.90
C LYS A 474 23.42 8.76 10.03
N LEU A 475 23.03 7.52 9.69
CA LEU A 475 21.81 7.24 8.94
C LEU A 475 20.55 7.64 9.73
N ARG A 476 20.54 7.42 11.06
CA ARG A 476 19.46 7.89 11.94
C ARG A 476 19.44 9.42 12.03
N GLU A 477 20.61 10.05 12.19
CA GLU A 477 20.73 11.52 12.19
C GLU A 477 20.19 12.14 10.88
N LEU A 478 20.51 11.55 9.73
CA LEU A 478 19.99 11.97 8.43
C LEU A 478 18.46 11.85 8.37
N ALA A 479 17.91 10.70 8.76
CA ALA A 479 16.47 10.46 8.75
C ALA A 479 15.72 11.45 9.66
N ASP A 480 16.21 11.68 10.88
CA ASP A 480 15.62 12.64 11.82
C ASP A 480 15.70 14.08 11.30
N PHE A 481 16.82 14.46 10.68
CA PHE A 481 16.99 15.78 10.09
C PHE A 481 16.01 16.01 8.93
N MET A 482 15.88 15.03 8.04
CA MET A 482 14.92 15.08 6.92
C MET A 482 13.48 15.18 7.45
N LYS A 483 13.11 14.36 8.44
CA LYS A 483 11.78 14.39 9.09
C LYS A 483 11.44 15.79 9.62
N ARG A 484 12.37 16.41 10.37
CA ARG A 484 12.17 17.76 10.93
C ARG A 484 11.94 18.79 9.84
N VAL A 485 12.81 18.82 8.85
CA VAL A 485 12.76 19.78 7.74
C VAL A 485 11.47 19.65 6.92
N LEU A 486 10.99 18.43 6.70
CA LEU A 486 9.73 18.18 6.01
C LEU A 486 8.53 18.65 6.83
N THR A 487 8.56 18.43 8.14
CA THR A 487 7.52 18.92 9.06
C THR A 487 7.43 20.45 8.98
N ASP A 488 8.58 21.15 9.02
CA ASP A 488 8.64 22.60 8.87
C ASP A 488 8.03 23.04 7.51
N LYS A 489 8.38 22.36 6.41
CA LYS A 489 7.79 22.64 5.09
C LYS A 489 6.28 22.46 5.05
N VAL A 490 5.75 21.40 5.65
CA VAL A 490 4.30 21.15 5.66
C VAL A 490 3.54 22.23 6.42
N VAL A 491 4.10 22.69 7.54
CA VAL A 491 3.53 23.80 8.29
C VAL A 491 3.46 25.06 7.41
N GLU A 492 4.53 25.37 6.67
CA GLU A 492 4.63 26.56 5.82
C GLU A 492 3.80 26.48 4.53
N ASP A 493 3.95 25.41 3.74
CA ASP A 493 3.34 25.29 2.41
C ASP A 493 1.82 25.05 2.47
N PHE A 494 1.32 24.37 3.51
CA PHE A 494 -0.11 24.11 3.69
C PHE A 494 -0.79 25.09 4.67
N ALA A 495 -0.09 26.16 5.09
CA ALA A 495 -0.64 27.17 5.99
C ALA A 495 -1.90 27.83 5.42
N ASP A 496 -1.92 28.10 4.11
CA ASP A 496 -3.01 28.79 3.41
C ASP A 496 -3.32 28.14 2.06
N ILE A 497 -4.22 27.16 2.10
CA ILE A 497 -4.69 26.47 0.89
C ILE A 497 -5.88 27.15 0.21
N THR A 498 -6.41 28.25 0.76
CA THR A 498 -7.67 28.86 0.29
C THR A 498 -7.46 30.16 -0.45
N THR A 499 -6.56 31.02 0.02
CA THR A 499 -6.38 32.37 -0.52
C THR A 499 -5.97 32.39 -1.99
N PRO A 500 -4.99 31.58 -2.46
CA PRO A 500 -4.59 31.61 -3.88
C PRO A 500 -5.75 31.28 -4.82
N LEU A 501 -6.55 30.27 -4.48
CA LEU A 501 -7.73 29.90 -5.27
C LEU A 501 -8.80 30.99 -5.20
N LYS A 502 -9.06 31.58 -4.03
CA LYS A 502 -10.02 32.66 -3.89
C LYS A 502 -9.64 33.89 -4.72
N GLN A 503 -8.37 34.31 -4.68
CA GLN A 503 -7.88 35.43 -5.50
C GLN A 503 -8.01 35.14 -7.00
N PHE A 504 -7.78 33.89 -7.41
CA PHE A 504 -8.00 33.47 -8.78
C PHE A 504 -9.48 33.53 -9.17
N VAL A 505 -10.38 33.03 -8.32
CA VAL A 505 -11.84 33.13 -8.51
C VAL A 505 -12.29 34.59 -8.62
N ASP A 506 -11.82 35.47 -7.73
CA ASP A 506 -12.16 36.88 -7.77
C ASP A 506 -11.70 37.53 -9.10
N ALA A 507 -10.55 37.11 -9.65
CA ALA A 507 -10.09 37.55 -10.97
C ALA A 507 -10.92 36.97 -12.13
N VAL A 508 -11.40 35.72 -12.03
CA VAL A 508 -12.30 35.09 -13.00
C VAL A 508 -13.65 35.81 -13.07
N TYR A 509 -14.16 36.28 -11.93
CA TYR A 509 -15.41 37.04 -11.80
C TYR A 509 -15.24 38.56 -11.98
N ALA A 510 -14.06 39.03 -12.39
CA ALA A 510 -13.81 40.46 -12.57
C ALA A 510 -14.77 41.09 -13.60
N PRO A 511 -15.43 42.22 -13.27
CA PRO A 511 -16.30 42.96 -14.18
C PRO A 511 -15.62 43.30 -15.52
N GLN A 512 -16.40 43.29 -16.61
CA GLN A 512 -15.87 43.50 -17.98
C GLN A 512 -15.20 44.87 -18.20
N HIS A 513 -15.58 45.89 -17.42
CA HIS A 513 -15.06 47.25 -17.55
C HIS A 513 -13.73 47.49 -16.82
N LEU A 514 -13.22 46.52 -16.04
CA LEU A 514 -11.94 46.67 -15.34
C LEU A 514 -10.77 46.61 -16.32
N PRO A 515 -9.87 47.62 -16.32
CA PRO A 515 -8.65 47.56 -17.13
C PRO A 515 -7.74 46.43 -16.65
N ASN A 516 -6.94 45.85 -17.56
CA ASN A 516 -5.97 44.79 -17.29
C ASN A 516 -6.54 43.51 -16.66
N ARG A 517 -7.83 43.21 -16.87
CA ARG A 517 -8.46 42.01 -16.30
C ARG A 517 -7.80 40.70 -16.76
N GLU A 518 -7.36 40.62 -18.01
CA GLU A 518 -6.67 39.43 -18.56
C GLU A 518 -5.30 39.25 -17.87
N GLN A 519 -4.53 40.33 -17.74
CA GLN A 519 -3.26 40.31 -17.01
C GLN A 519 -3.44 39.93 -15.54
N ASN A 520 -4.45 40.48 -14.86
CA ASN A 520 -4.76 40.12 -13.48
C ASN A 520 -5.11 38.62 -13.37
N LEU A 521 -5.94 38.09 -14.28
CA LEU A 521 -6.24 36.66 -14.31
C LEU A 521 -4.98 35.82 -14.52
N GLU A 522 -4.09 36.20 -15.43
CA GLU A 522 -2.83 35.51 -15.66
C GLU A 522 -1.93 35.52 -14.42
N ASP A 523 -1.76 36.66 -13.76
CA ASP A 523 -0.93 36.79 -12.57
C ASP A 523 -1.48 35.95 -11.42
N ARG A 524 -2.81 35.95 -11.21
CA ARG A 524 -3.46 35.08 -10.22
C ARG A 524 -3.40 33.60 -10.60
N GLY A 525 -3.49 33.28 -11.88
CA GLY A 525 -3.32 31.94 -12.40
C GLY A 525 -1.91 31.40 -12.16
N ARG A 526 -0.87 32.20 -12.43
CA ARG A 526 0.54 31.86 -12.14
C ARG A 526 0.79 31.67 -10.64
N ASN A 527 0.17 32.52 -9.80
CA ASN A 527 0.27 32.36 -8.35
C ASN A 527 -0.40 31.05 -7.87
N LEU A 528 -1.59 30.72 -8.39
CA LEU A 528 -2.27 29.46 -8.08
C LEU A 528 -1.45 28.25 -8.54
N ASP A 529 -0.84 28.32 -9.71
CA ASP A 529 0.03 27.27 -10.25
C ASP A 529 1.29 27.05 -9.40
N HIS A 530 1.97 28.14 -9.04
CA HIS A 530 3.13 28.08 -8.17
C HIS A 530 2.79 27.52 -6.78
N HIS A 531 1.68 27.97 -6.20
CA HIS A 531 1.18 27.45 -4.92
C HIS A 531 0.86 25.94 -4.99
N SER A 532 0.15 25.52 -6.04
CA SER A 532 -0.19 24.11 -6.26
C SER A 532 1.08 23.26 -6.37
N SER A 533 2.04 23.71 -7.18
CA SER A 533 3.33 23.04 -7.38
C SER A 533 4.12 22.91 -6.08
N ARG A 534 4.13 23.94 -5.22
CA ARG A 534 4.76 23.86 -3.89
C ARG A 534 4.10 22.81 -3.02
N CYS A 535 2.77 22.83 -2.90
CA CYS A 535 2.02 21.87 -2.10
C CYS A 535 2.26 20.42 -2.59
N THR A 536 2.20 20.20 -3.90
CA THR A 536 2.39 18.86 -4.49
C THR A 536 3.83 18.38 -4.36
N ASN A 537 4.84 19.24 -4.54
CA ASN A 537 6.23 18.87 -4.32
C ASN A 537 6.50 18.51 -2.86
N THR A 538 6.00 19.31 -1.91
CA THR A 538 6.12 19.01 -0.48
C THR A 538 5.41 17.73 -0.11
N ALA A 539 4.21 17.48 -0.66
CA ALA A 539 3.51 16.23 -0.50
C ALA A 539 4.35 15.04 -1.03
N LEU A 540 4.86 15.10 -2.26
CA LEU A 540 5.71 14.05 -2.83
C LEU A 540 6.97 13.78 -1.99
N LEU A 541 7.58 14.83 -1.43
CA LEU A 541 8.69 14.71 -0.50
C LEU A 541 8.27 14.02 0.81
N VAL A 542 7.10 14.35 1.38
CA VAL A 542 6.55 13.68 2.56
C VAL A 542 6.23 12.20 2.29
N ALA A 543 5.69 11.87 1.11
CA ALA A 543 5.46 10.48 0.72
C ALA A 543 6.76 9.65 0.67
N LYS A 544 7.83 10.23 0.12
CA LYS A 544 9.11 9.52 -0.04
C LYS A 544 9.98 9.56 1.22
N CYS A 545 10.02 10.69 1.91
CA CYS A 545 10.97 10.98 2.98
C CYS A 545 10.34 11.14 4.36
N GLY A 546 9.02 11.23 4.43
CA GLY A 546 8.30 11.49 5.66
C GLY A 546 8.32 10.29 6.62
N PRO A 547 7.86 10.50 7.85
CA PRO A 547 7.85 9.47 8.89
C PRO A 547 6.75 8.43 8.68
N CYS A 548 5.80 8.67 7.77
CA CYS A 548 4.67 7.78 7.52
C CYS A 548 5.13 6.42 6.97
N LYS A 549 4.78 5.36 7.69
CA LYS A 549 5.01 3.97 7.26
C LYS A 549 3.78 3.32 6.63
N ASN A 550 2.63 4.01 6.65
CA ASN A 550 1.40 3.45 6.10
C ASN A 550 1.41 3.56 4.57
N LYS A 551 1.57 2.41 3.90
CA LYS A 551 1.58 2.27 2.43
C LYS A 551 0.41 3.00 1.77
N ARG A 552 -0.81 2.80 2.27
CA ARG A 552 -2.03 3.39 1.69
C ARG A 552 -2.02 4.91 1.73
N THR A 553 -1.59 5.48 2.86
CA THR A 553 -1.49 6.93 3.00
C THR A 553 -0.46 7.50 2.04
N VAL A 554 0.71 6.85 1.91
CA VAL A 554 1.77 7.28 0.99
C VAL A 554 1.29 7.22 -0.47
N GLU A 555 0.63 6.13 -0.88
CA GLU A 555 0.07 5.97 -2.23
C GLU A 555 -1.01 7.02 -2.52
N ALA A 556 -1.97 7.19 -1.61
CA ALA A 556 -3.03 8.19 -1.77
C ALA A 556 -2.45 9.61 -1.86
N LEU A 557 -1.36 9.89 -1.15
CA LEU A 557 -0.67 11.16 -1.15
C LEU A 557 0.05 11.41 -2.49
N ILE A 558 0.77 10.41 -3.02
CA ILE A 558 1.40 10.46 -4.35
C ILE A 558 0.35 10.65 -5.44
N GLU A 559 -0.71 9.84 -5.41
CA GLU A 559 -1.78 9.89 -6.40
C GLU A 559 -2.47 11.26 -6.38
N THR A 560 -2.84 11.76 -5.21
CA THR A 560 -3.50 13.06 -5.07
C THR A 560 -2.58 14.20 -5.51
N ALA A 561 -1.28 14.13 -5.25
CA ALA A 561 -0.31 15.12 -5.70
C ALA A 561 -0.20 15.17 -7.24
N HIS A 562 -0.11 14.00 -7.89
CA HIS A 562 -0.14 13.92 -9.36
C HIS A 562 -1.47 14.38 -9.93
N GLN A 563 -2.58 14.02 -9.28
CA GLN A 563 -3.91 14.48 -9.63
C GLN A 563 -3.98 16.00 -9.65
N MET A 564 -3.49 16.64 -8.59
CA MET A 564 -3.46 18.09 -8.45
C MET A 564 -2.63 18.75 -9.55
N ASN A 565 -1.40 18.29 -9.80
CA ASN A 565 -0.56 18.83 -10.88
C ASN A 565 -1.25 18.75 -12.24
N ALA A 566 -2.02 17.69 -12.50
CA ALA A 566 -2.75 17.53 -13.75
C ALA A 566 -4.03 18.38 -13.82
N MET A 567 -4.68 18.70 -12.69
CA MET A 567 -5.90 19.51 -12.64
C MET A 567 -5.65 21.01 -12.61
N THR A 568 -4.51 21.47 -12.07
CA THR A 568 -4.19 22.90 -11.95
C THR A 568 -4.32 23.66 -13.28
N PRO A 569 -3.75 23.19 -14.41
CA PRO A 569 -3.93 23.85 -15.70
C PRO A 569 -5.39 23.89 -16.15
N GLN A 570 -6.15 22.84 -15.84
CA GLN A 570 -7.55 22.69 -16.26
C GLN A 570 -8.46 23.71 -15.55
N VAL A 571 -8.24 23.96 -14.26
CA VAL A 571 -8.93 25.03 -13.52
C VAL A 571 -8.57 26.41 -14.05
N ILE A 572 -7.29 26.63 -14.39
CA ILE A 572 -6.83 27.90 -14.95
C ILE A 572 -7.49 28.14 -16.31
N ASN A 573 -7.51 27.11 -17.16
CA ASN A 573 -8.17 27.12 -18.46
C ASN A 573 -9.67 27.39 -18.33
N ALA A 574 -10.36 26.73 -17.38
CA ALA A 574 -11.77 26.99 -17.11
C ALA A 574 -12.03 28.43 -16.64
N GLY A 575 -11.13 29.00 -15.83
CA GLY A 575 -11.18 30.40 -15.45
C GLY A 575 -11.02 31.35 -16.63
N ARG A 576 -10.12 31.05 -17.58
CA ARG A 576 -9.98 31.81 -18.84
C ARG A 576 -11.23 31.71 -19.72
N ILE A 577 -11.79 30.51 -19.85
CA ILE A 577 -13.03 30.29 -20.60
C ILE A 577 -14.15 31.15 -20.01
N ARG A 578 -14.37 31.06 -18.69
CA ARG A 578 -15.39 31.83 -18.00
C ARG A 578 -15.15 33.33 -18.15
N LEU A 579 -13.92 33.80 -17.98
CA LEU A 579 -13.59 35.23 -18.09
C LEU A 579 -14.12 35.81 -19.42
N HIS A 580 -13.97 35.08 -20.52
CA HIS A 580 -14.39 35.51 -21.86
C HIS A 580 -15.86 35.22 -22.22
N ASN A 581 -16.48 34.22 -21.59
CA ASN A 581 -17.81 33.75 -21.93
C ASN A 581 -18.72 33.82 -20.69
N ASN A 582 -19.64 34.78 -20.67
CA ASN A 582 -20.55 34.99 -19.54
C ASN A 582 -21.87 34.21 -19.73
N THR A 583 -21.76 32.88 -19.79
CA THR A 583 -22.90 31.96 -19.94
C THR A 583 -23.04 31.05 -18.73
N ASP A 584 -24.26 30.58 -18.46
CA ASP A 584 -24.51 29.63 -17.36
C ASP A 584 -23.67 28.35 -17.48
N SER A 585 -23.42 27.88 -18.72
CA SER A 585 -22.56 26.73 -18.98
C SER A 585 -21.10 27.01 -18.59
N ALA A 586 -20.58 28.21 -18.84
CA ALA A 586 -19.22 28.59 -18.49
C ALA A 586 -19.04 28.71 -16.97
N ASP A 587 -20.04 29.26 -16.27
CA ASP A 587 -20.06 29.30 -14.80
C ASP A 587 -20.13 27.88 -14.22
N GLN A 588 -21.00 27.01 -14.75
CA GLN A 588 -21.10 25.61 -14.31
C GLN A 588 -19.80 24.83 -14.55
N HIS A 589 -19.17 24.99 -15.72
CA HIS A 589 -17.89 24.35 -16.05
C HIS A 589 -16.77 24.78 -15.10
N PHE A 590 -16.65 26.09 -14.86
CA PHE A 590 -15.67 26.62 -13.92
C PHE A 590 -15.91 26.14 -12.49
N ASP A 591 -17.17 26.16 -12.03
CA ASP A 591 -17.51 25.73 -10.68
C ASP A 591 -17.23 24.25 -10.43
N ASN A 592 -17.51 23.39 -11.41
CA ASN A 592 -17.22 21.96 -11.32
C ASN A 592 -15.72 21.69 -11.13
N LEU A 593 -14.87 22.31 -11.97
CA LEU A 593 -13.41 22.14 -11.89
C LEU A 593 -12.83 22.79 -10.63
N ARG A 594 -13.33 23.97 -10.26
CA ARG A 594 -12.94 24.68 -9.02
C ARG A 594 -13.21 23.83 -7.78
N ARG A 595 -14.41 23.25 -7.66
CA ARG A 595 -14.78 22.38 -6.52
C ARG A 595 -13.89 21.14 -6.48
N THR A 596 -13.72 20.46 -7.61
CA THR A 596 -12.88 19.27 -7.72
C THR A 596 -11.43 19.54 -7.32
N TYR A 597 -10.87 20.68 -7.75
CA TYR A 597 -9.53 21.11 -7.35
C TYR A 597 -9.45 21.43 -5.85
N SER A 598 -10.42 22.18 -5.31
CA SER A 598 -10.44 22.51 -3.89
C SER A 598 -10.54 21.26 -3.02
N ASP A 599 -11.38 20.29 -3.41
CA ASP A 599 -11.54 19.03 -2.70
C ASP A 599 -10.27 18.18 -2.78
N ALA A 600 -9.58 18.18 -3.92
CA ALA A 600 -8.29 17.50 -4.05
C ALA A 600 -7.19 18.14 -3.19
N LEU A 601 -7.13 19.48 -3.11
CA LEU A 601 -6.16 20.18 -2.27
C LEU A 601 -6.43 19.95 -0.77
N ASN A 602 -7.71 19.93 -0.36
CA ASN A 602 -8.10 19.57 1.00
C ASN A 602 -7.73 18.11 1.33
N ARG A 603 -7.97 17.17 0.41
CA ARG A 603 -7.55 15.77 0.57
C ARG A 603 -6.04 15.62 0.65
N LEU A 604 -5.30 16.32 -0.22
CA LEU A 604 -3.83 16.32 -0.20
C LEU A 604 -3.32 16.80 1.15
N ARG A 605 -3.87 17.90 1.67
CA ARG A 605 -3.53 18.41 3.00
C ARG A 605 -3.85 17.40 4.09
N SER A 606 -5.03 16.76 4.06
CA SER A 606 -5.40 15.74 5.05
C SER A 606 -4.40 14.59 5.07
N TYR A 607 -4.04 14.03 3.90
CA TYR A 607 -3.06 12.94 3.82
C TYR A 607 -1.67 13.36 4.29
N VAL A 608 -1.26 14.59 4.01
CA VAL A 608 0.01 15.15 4.49
C VAL A 608 0.00 15.31 6.01
N ASP A 609 -1.09 15.86 6.57
CA ASP A 609 -1.25 16.03 8.02
C ASP A 609 -1.30 14.65 8.73
N ASP A 610 -1.93 13.63 8.11
CA ASP A 610 -1.94 12.23 8.61
C ASP A 610 -0.57 11.53 8.49
N ALA A 611 0.28 11.98 7.56
CA ALA A 611 1.61 11.42 7.33
C ALA A 611 2.67 11.97 8.30
N ILE A 612 2.32 12.96 9.14
CA ILE A 612 3.22 13.61 10.09
C ILE A 612 2.71 13.39 11.52
N ASP A 613 3.65 13.27 12.45
CA ASP A 613 3.32 13.18 13.87
C ASP A 613 2.67 14.50 14.36
N THR A 614 1.51 14.38 15.01
CA THR A 614 0.73 15.55 15.43
C THR A 614 1.46 16.41 16.46
N ALA A 615 2.26 15.83 17.35
CA ALA A 615 3.03 16.61 18.32
C ALA A 615 4.17 17.37 17.64
N ASP A 616 4.88 16.73 16.71
CA ASP A 616 5.89 17.38 15.87
C ASP A 616 5.28 18.53 15.05
N PHE A 617 4.08 18.33 14.48
CA PHE A 617 3.34 19.36 13.76
C PHE A 617 2.99 20.57 14.65
N VAL A 618 2.49 20.34 15.87
CA VAL A 618 2.16 21.42 16.80
C VAL A 618 3.42 22.19 17.22
N HIS A 619 4.52 21.49 17.49
CA HIS A 619 5.79 22.14 17.84
C HIS A 619 6.37 22.96 16.68
N ALA A 620 6.36 22.41 15.46
CA ALA A 620 6.78 23.14 14.26
C ALA A 620 5.87 24.36 13.98
N SER A 621 4.56 24.23 14.20
CA SER A 621 3.60 25.33 14.12
C SER A 621 3.89 26.43 15.13
N GLU A 622 4.20 26.09 16.38
CA GLU A 622 4.61 27.06 17.40
C GLU A 622 5.86 27.84 16.96
N ASN A 623 6.87 27.14 16.44
CA ASN A 623 8.11 27.76 15.95
C ASN A 623 7.85 28.68 14.75
N ALA A 624 7.00 28.28 13.81
CA ALA A 624 6.59 29.11 12.69
C ALA A 624 5.84 30.37 13.16
N MET A 625 4.93 30.25 14.13
CA MET A 625 4.23 31.39 14.73
C MET A 625 5.21 32.36 15.43
N ARG A 626 6.26 31.86 16.09
CA ARG A 626 7.34 32.71 16.64
C ARG A 626 8.11 33.45 15.57
N ARG A 627 8.41 32.82 14.42
CA ARG A 627 9.02 33.50 13.27
C ARG A 627 8.13 34.63 12.74
N TYR A 628 6.83 34.40 12.60
CA TYR A 628 5.89 35.45 12.19
C TYR A 628 5.73 36.54 13.25
N THR A 629 5.83 36.20 14.54
CA THR A 629 5.85 37.18 15.65
C THR A 629 7.03 38.14 15.49
N ASN A 630 8.23 37.62 15.16
CA ASN A 630 9.40 38.47 14.90
C ASN A 630 9.18 39.39 13.68
N LYS A 631 8.54 38.89 12.62
CA LYS A 631 8.18 39.72 11.46
C LYS A 631 7.14 40.79 11.79
N CYS A 632 6.19 40.51 12.68
CA CYS A 632 5.29 41.53 13.22
C CYS A 632 6.05 42.60 14.01
N GLU A 633 7.01 42.20 14.85
CA GLU A 633 7.87 43.16 15.57
C GLU A 633 8.69 44.03 14.62
N ASP A 634 9.23 43.46 13.55
CA ASP A 634 9.95 44.21 12.51
C ASP A 634 8.99 45.17 11.76
N ALA A 635 7.77 44.75 11.44
CA ALA A 635 6.74 45.60 10.85
C ALA A 635 6.33 46.76 11.77
N ILE A 636 6.29 46.54 13.08
CA ILE A 636 6.04 47.60 14.07
C ILE A 636 7.20 48.60 14.08
N ARG A 637 8.45 48.12 14.09
CA ARG A 637 9.64 49.00 14.04
C ARG A 637 9.72 49.80 12.75
N SER A 638 9.35 49.20 11.62
CA SER A 638 9.36 49.83 10.29
C SER A 638 8.08 50.60 9.96
N ASN A 639 7.07 50.59 10.84
CA ASN A 639 5.77 51.23 10.67
C ASN A 639 5.01 50.76 9.41
N GLU A 640 5.06 49.46 9.13
CA GLU A 640 4.46 48.81 7.96
C GLU A 640 3.15 48.08 8.34
N ALA A 641 2.03 48.82 8.36
CA ALA A 641 0.73 48.31 8.80
C ALA A 641 0.24 47.07 8.02
N GLN A 642 0.48 47.02 6.71
CA GLN A 642 0.07 45.87 5.90
C GLN A 642 0.81 44.59 6.29
N GLN A 643 2.13 44.67 6.53
CA GLN A 643 2.91 43.51 6.96
C GLN A 643 2.48 43.02 8.34
N MET A 644 2.09 43.92 9.24
CA MET A 644 1.51 43.53 10.54
C MET A 644 0.23 42.68 10.36
N VAL A 645 -0.68 43.11 9.47
CA VAL A 645 -1.92 42.37 9.18
C VAL A 645 -1.65 41.02 8.51
N ASP A 646 -0.74 40.99 7.54
CA ASP A 646 -0.41 39.78 6.79
C ASP A 646 0.25 38.72 7.68
N ASN A 647 1.24 39.11 8.49
CA ASN A 647 1.93 38.21 9.41
C ASN A 647 1.00 37.71 10.54
N THR A 648 0.15 38.59 11.10
CA THR A 648 -0.87 38.20 12.08
C THR A 648 -1.86 37.20 11.51
N SER A 649 -2.26 37.38 10.25
CA SER A 649 -3.15 36.44 9.56
C SER A 649 -2.51 35.05 9.41
N GLN A 650 -1.19 34.98 9.20
CA GLN A 650 -0.48 33.69 9.20
C GLN A 650 -0.47 33.03 10.57
N ILE A 651 -0.23 33.79 11.64
CA ILE A 651 -0.30 33.29 13.02
C ILE A 651 -1.71 32.71 13.31
N ALA A 652 -2.76 33.45 12.96
CA ALA A 652 -4.14 33.00 13.15
C ALA A 652 -4.47 31.74 12.32
N ARG A 653 -3.98 31.64 11.08
CA ARG A 653 -4.14 30.43 10.25
C ARG A 653 -3.48 29.22 10.90
N LEU A 654 -2.23 29.35 11.35
CA LEU A 654 -1.52 28.27 12.04
C LEU A 654 -2.23 27.86 13.33
N GLY A 655 -2.70 28.81 14.14
CA GLY A 655 -3.52 28.53 15.33
C GLY A 655 -4.77 27.71 15.00
N ASN A 656 -5.49 28.07 13.93
CA ASN A 656 -6.64 27.30 13.46
C ASN A 656 -6.26 25.91 12.92
N ARG A 657 -5.11 25.76 12.25
CA ARG A 657 -4.63 24.42 11.83
C ARG A 657 -4.33 23.54 13.05
N VAL A 658 -3.71 24.09 14.09
CA VAL A 658 -3.47 23.37 15.37
C VAL A 658 -4.79 22.96 16.03
N LEU A 659 -5.82 23.82 16.00
CA LEU A 659 -7.15 23.46 16.49
C LEU A 659 -7.77 22.29 15.71
N MET A 660 -7.65 22.29 14.38
CA MET A 660 -8.12 21.19 13.55
C MET A 660 -7.38 19.88 13.90
N ALA A 661 -6.06 19.93 14.05
CA ALA A 661 -5.26 18.77 14.42
C ALA A 661 -5.65 18.22 15.80
N ALA A 662 -5.84 19.10 16.79
CA ALA A 662 -6.29 18.72 18.13
C ALA A 662 -7.69 18.09 18.12
N LYS A 663 -8.61 18.64 17.33
CA LYS A 663 -9.95 18.09 17.18
C LYS A 663 -9.91 16.71 16.52
N ASN A 664 -9.15 16.55 15.45
CA ASN A 664 -8.99 15.25 14.78
C ASN A 664 -8.40 14.19 15.72
N GLU A 665 -7.43 14.57 16.55
CA GLU A 665 -6.83 13.66 17.53
C GLU A 665 -7.81 13.28 18.66
N ALA A 666 -8.65 14.24 19.09
CA ALA A 666 -9.73 13.97 20.03
C ALA A 666 -10.81 13.05 19.43
N ASP A 667 -11.23 13.30 18.18
CA ASP A 667 -12.21 12.48 17.45
C ASP A 667 -11.68 11.06 17.16
N ASN A 668 -10.35 10.90 17.05
CA ASN A 668 -9.68 9.61 16.89
C ASN A 668 -9.59 8.77 18.17
N SER A 669 -9.89 9.35 19.35
CA SER A 669 -9.69 8.68 20.64
C SER A 669 -11.02 8.41 21.36
N GLU A 670 -11.18 7.19 21.86
CA GLU A 670 -12.29 6.79 22.73
C GLU A 670 -11.93 6.91 24.23
N GLU A 671 -10.76 7.44 24.59
CA GLU A 671 -10.34 7.61 25.99
C GLU A 671 -10.88 8.94 26.56
N PRO A 672 -11.86 8.93 27.50
CA PRO A 672 -12.54 10.16 27.92
C PRO A 672 -11.60 11.20 28.56
N ALA A 673 -10.63 10.75 29.35
CA ALA A 673 -9.66 11.64 29.99
C ALA A 673 -8.75 12.35 28.97
N PHE A 674 -8.30 11.63 27.94
CA PHE A 674 -7.52 12.21 26.85
C PHE A 674 -8.36 13.22 26.05
N VAL A 675 -9.55 12.81 25.61
CA VAL A 675 -10.48 13.65 24.84
C VAL A 675 -10.80 14.95 25.59
N GLN A 676 -11.09 14.85 26.89
CA GLN A 676 -11.37 16.03 27.71
C GLN A 676 -10.15 16.96 27.85
N ARG A 677 -8.96 16.41 28.09
CA ARG A 677 -7.72 17.22 28.18
C ARG A 677 -7.44 17.96 26.88
N VAL A 678 -7.50 17.27 25.74
CA VAL A 678 -7.24 17.87 24.42
C VAL A 678 -8.29 18.92 24.07
N ASN A 679 -9.57 18.62 24.28
CA ASN A 679 -10.65 19.59 24.03
C ASN A 679 -10.55 20.84 24.92
N ASN A 680 -10.16 20.69 26.18
CA ASN A 680 -9.94 21.84 27.07
C ASN A 680 -8.80 22.73 26.56
N ALA A 681 -7.67 22.14 26.17
CA ALA A 681 -6.55 22.89 25.61
C ALA A 681 -6.91 23.56 24.27
N ALA A 682 -7.65 22.85 23.40
CA ALA A 682 -8.15 23.39 22.14
C ALA A 682 -9.13 24.56 22.38
N GLN A 683 -10.01 24.47 23.38
CA GLN A 683 -10.92 25.57 23.72
C GLN A 683 -10.17 26.83 24.19
N GLN A 684 -9.10 26.66 24.98
CA GLN A 684 -8.23 27.77 25.39
C GLN A 684 -7.57 28.43 24.17
N LEU A 685 -7.01 27.63 23.26
CA LEU A 685 -6.43 28.13 22.01
C LEU A 685 -7.47 28.87 21.15
N HIS A 686 -8.67 28.31 20.98
CA HIS A 686 -9.75 28.94 20.24
C HIS A 686 -10.14 30.31 20.84
N SER A 687 -10.18 30.42 22.17
CA SER A 687 -10.47 31.68 22.84
C SER A 687 -9.35 32.73 22.74
N ALA A 688 -8.10 32.31 22.52
CA ALA A 688 -6.94 33.19 22.45
C ALA A 688 -6.73 33.84 21.06
N ILE A 689 -7.27 33.26 19.98
CA ILE A 689 -7.08 33.77 18.61
C ILE A 689 -7.75 35.15 18.39
N PRO A 690 -9.05 35.36 18.72
CA PRO A 690 -9.72 36.62 18.40
C PRO A 690 -9.11 37.86 19.09
N PRO A 691 -8.75 37.83 20.40
CA PRO A 691 -8.07 38.95 21.05
C PRO A 691 -6.76 39.32 20.36
N MET A 692 -5.91 38.32 20.04
CA MET A 692 -4.64 38.53 19.34
C MET A 692 -4.83 39.23 17.99
N VAL A 693 -5.83 38.80 17.21
CA VAL A 693 -6.13 39.41 15.90
C VAL A 693 -6.68 40.84 16.04
N ASN A 694 -7.51 41.11 17.05
CA ASN A 694 -8.06 42.44 17.28
C ASN A 694 -6.98 43.42 17.77
N ASP A 695 -6.14 43.02 18.73
CA ASP A 695 -5.03 43.84 19.19
C ASP A 695 -4.04 44.15 18.05
N ALA A 696 -3.79 43.17 17.17
CA ALA A 696 -2.97 43.38 15.98
C ALA A 696 -3.56 44.39 15.00
N LYS A 697 -4.90 44.43 14.85
CA LYS A 697 -5.58 45.46 14.06
C LYS A 697 -5.41 46.84 14.68
N ASP A 698 -5.49 46.96 16.00
CA ASP A 698 -5.27 48.22 16.69
C ASP A 698 -3.82 48.72 16.50
N VAL A 699 -2.85 47.80 16.54
CA VAL A 699 -1.46 48.09 16.19
C VAL A 699 -1.32 48.53 14.73
N ALA A 700 -1.99 47.86 13.78
CA ALA A 700 -1.94 48.25 12.38
C ALA A 700 -2.58 49.63 12.12
N MET A 701 -3.62 49.99 12.87
CA MET A 701 -4.25 51.32 12.80
C MET A 701 -3.36 52.43 13.38
N ASN A 702 -2.59 52.13 14.43
CA ASN A 702 -1.67 53.09 15.03
C ASN A 702 -0.39 52.42 15.58
N PRO A 703 0.62 52.15 14.73
CA PRO A 703 1.81 51.39 15.13
C PRO A 703 2.71 52.12 16.14
N ARG A 704 2.50 53.43 16.32
CA ARG A 704 3.24 54.27 17.28
C ARG A 704 2.66 54.22 18.69
N ASN A 705 1.46 53.65 18.86
CA ASN A 705 0.84 53.51 20.17
C ASN A 705 1.45 52.34 20.94
N GLN A 706 2.34 52.64 21.88
CA GLN A 706 2.99 51.63 22.72
C GLN A 706 2.00 50.80 23.55
N GLY A 707 0.83 51.35 23.89
CA GLY A 707 -0.23 50.62 24.60
C GLY A 707 -0.81 49.48 23.77
N SER A 708 -1.21 49.78 22.52
CA SER A 708 -1.72 48.77 21.57
C SER A 708 -0.67 47.69 21.27
N VAL A 709 0.59 48.09 21.10
CA VAL A 709 1.71 47.16 20.87
C VAL A 709 1.91 46.21 22.05
N ASN A 710 1.87 46.72 23.28
CA ASN A 710 2.01 45.88 24.48
C ASN A 710 0.82 44.94 24.68
N ASN A 711 -0.40 45.38 24.38
CA ASN A 711 -1.59 44.51 24.41
C ASN A 711 -1.45 43.34 23.43
N TRP A 712 -1.06 43.64 22.19
CA TRP A 712 -0.80 42.60 21.18
C TRP A 712 0.30 41.63 21.60
N ARG A 713 1.42 42.11 22.17
CA ARG A 713 2.48 41.22 22.68
C ARG A 713 1.96 40.25 23.73
N ASN A 714 1.14 40.74 24.67
CA ASN A 714 0.55 39.91 25.72
C ASN A 714 -0.44 38.88 25.17
N SER A 715 -1.34 39.28 24.26
CA SER A 715 -2.30 38.36 23.65
C SER A 715 -1.62 37.35 22.71
N ASN A 716 -0.56 37.74 22.02
CA ASN A 716 0.25 36.84 21.19
C ASN A 716 1.05 35.82 22.02
N GLU A 717 1.68 36.22 23.12
CA GLU A 717 2.34 35.26 24.04
C GLU A 717 1.33 34.31 24.69
N HIS A 718 0.14 34.80 25.06
CA HIS A 718 -0.94 33.94 25.53
C HIS A 718 -1.33 32.91 24.45
N LEU A 719 -1.47 33.33 23.19
CA LEU A 719 -1.77 32.43 22.07
C LEU A 719 -0.68 31.35 21.92
N LEU A 720 0.59 31.74 21.90
CA LEU A 720 1.72 30.80 21.77
C LEU A 720 1.76 29.81 22.95
N SER A 721 1.48 30.26 24.17
CA SER A 721 1.38 29.37 25.33
C SER A 721 0.21 28.37 25.20
N SER A 722 -0.91 28.80 24.61
CA SER A 722 -2.08 27.95 24.39
C SER A 722 -1.81 26.89 23.32
N VAL A 723 -1.08 27.24 22.24
CA VAL A 723 -0.61 26.28 21.23
C VAL A 723 0.31 25.23 21.86
N ARG A 724 1.25 25.65 22.70
CA ARG A 724 2.12 24.72 23.43
C ARG A 724 1.35 23.79 24.36
N ASN A 725 0.34 24.31 25.06
CA ASN A 725 -0.52 23.52 25.93
C ASN A 725 -1.31 22.45 25.15
N VAL A 726 -1.73 22.74 23.92
CA VAL A 726 -2.32 21.73 23.03
C VAL A 726 -1.33 20.61 22.74
N GLY A 727 -0.08 20.95 22.38
CA GLY A 727 0.97 19.95 22.14
C GLY A 727 1.24 19.08 23.38
N ASN A 728 1.35 19.71 24.56
CA ASN A 728 1.52 19.01 25.83
C ASN A 728 0.33 18.07 26.15
N ALA A 729 -0.91 18.50 25.89
CA ALA A 729 -2.11 17.71 26.10
C ALA A 729 -2.17 16.47 25.19
N ILE A 730 -1.71 16.60 23.94
CA ILE A 730 -1.63 15.50 22.97
C ILE A 730 -0.52 14.52 23.35
N SER A 731 0.67 15.02 23.69
CA SER A 731 1.82 14.18 24.07
C SER A 731 1.68 13.52 25.46
N GLY A 732 0.66 13.89 26.25
CA GLY A 732 0.47 13.38 27.61
C GLY A 732 1.49 13.92 28.62
N ILE A 733 2.27 14.94 28.25
CA ILE A 733 3.20 15.63 29.13
C ILE A 733 2.36 16.61 29.95
N SER A 734 1.98 16.25 31.17
CA SER A 734 1.18 17.12 32.04
C SER A 734 1.91 18.46 32.26
N ALA A 735 1.40 19.53 31.66
CA ALA A 735 1.71 20.88 32.09
C ALA A 735 1.09 21.06 33.48
N THR A 736 1.92 20.97 34.51
CA THR A 736 1.62 21.16 35.94
C THR A 736 0.61 20.17 36.58
N PRO A 737 0.93 19.56 37.73
CA PRO A 737 -0.07 18.86 38.53
C PRO A 737 -0.99 19.91 39.16
N SER A 738 -2.21 20.05 38.65
CA SER A 738 -3.24 20.87 39.29
C SER A 738 -3.67 20.21 40.60
N HIS A 739 -3.28 20.84 41.71
CA HIS A 739 -3.86 20.59 43.03
C HIS A 739 -5.36 20.95 43.01
N HIS A 740 -6.22 19.97 42.77
CA HIS A 740 -7.60 20.05 43.24
C HIS A 740 -7.63 19.58 44.70
N GLN A 741 -7.70 20.55 45.61
CA GLN A 741 -8.02 20.34 47.02
C GLN A 741 -9.39 19.66 47.12
N SER A 742 -9.38 18.38 47.47
CA SER A 742 -10.46 17.77 48.24
C SER A 742 -9.88 17.40 49.60
N ASN A 743 -10.49 17.95 50.65
CA ASN A 743 -10.06 17.83 52.04
C ASN A 743 -10.06 16.38 52.49
N LEU A 744 -8.87 15.81 52.72
CA LEU A 744 -8.60 14.74 53.68
C LEU A 744 -7.08 14.70 53.93
N SER A 745 -6.64 15.38 54.99
CA SER A 745 -5.27 15.30 55.49
C SER A 745 -4.97 13.88 55.98
N LEU A 746 -3.89 13.27 55.47
CA LEU A 746 -2.74 12.79 56.26
C LEU A 746 -1.67 12.15 55.35
N VAL A 747 -0.43 12.56 55.60
CA VAL A 747 0.86 12.14 55.00
C VAL A 747 1.25 12.86 53.70
N GLU A 748 2.09 13.87 53.88
CA GLU A 748 2.83 14.64 52.89
C GLU A 748 3.73 13.71 52.06
N SER A 749 3.27 13.32 50.86
CA SER A 749 4.06 12.55 49.91
C SER A 749 4.92 13.50 49.06
N VAL A 750 6.23 13.47 49.32
CA VAL A 750 7.29 14.08 48.51
C VAL A 750 7.10 13.75 47.02
N PRO A 751 7.38 14.69 46.08
CA PRO A 751 7.33 14.41 44.64
C PRO A 751 8.14 13.16 44.30
N ALA A 752 7.63 12.31 43.41
CA ALA A 752 8.32 11.10 42.97
C ALA A 752 9.65 11.47 42.29
N LYS A 753 10.72 11.49 43.08
CA LYS A 753 12.10 11.48 42.58
C LYS A 753 12.31 10.13 41.90
N ALA A 754 12.92 10.12 40.72
CA ALA A 754 13.34 8.88 40.09
C ALA A 754 14.04 8.00 41.16
N PRO A 755 13.68 6.71 41.30
CA PRO A 755 14.31 5.85 42.30
C PRO A 755 15.81 5.91 42.05
N SER A 756 16.55 6.38 43.05
CA SER A 756 18.01 6.34 43.01
C SER A 756 18.43 4.91 42.71
N PRO A 757 19.46 4.68 41.85
CA PRO A 757 19.94 3.34 41.58
C PRO A 757 20.16 2.62 42.91
N PRO A 758 19.65 1.37 43.07
CA PRO A 758 19.68 0.69 44.34
C PRO A 758 21.12 0.61 44.82
N THR A 759 21.41 1.33 45.90
CA THR A 759 22.74 1.30 46.52
C THR A 759 22.82 -0.01 47.28
N VAL A 760 23.26 -1.07 46.60
CA VAL A 760 23.53 -2.36 47.21
C VAL A 760 24.70 -2.17 48.17
N HIS A 761 24.40 -1.97 49.45
CA HIS A 761 25.41 -2.06 50.49
C HIS A 761 25.74 -3.54 50.66
N ASN A 762 26.69 -4.06 49.87
CA ASN A 762 27.33 -5.35 50.14
C ASN A 762 28.20 -5.22 51.40
N ARG A 763 27.53 -5.03 52.55
CA ARG A 763 28.17 -5.12 53.85
C ARG A 763 28.27 -6.60 54.17
N TYR A 764 29.42 -7.20 53.85
CA TYR A 764 29.78 -8.50 54.41
C TYR A 764 29.88 -8.34 55.93
N ILE A 765 28.83 -8.74 56.64
CA ILE A 765 28.89 -8.92 58.09
C ILE A 765 29.54 -10.29 58.31
N ILE A 766 30.87 -10.31 58.46
CA ILE A 766 31.54 -11.48 59.03
C ILE A 766 31.09 -11.53 60.49
N ARG A 767 30.15 -12.42 60.82
CA ARG A 767 29.83 -12.74 62.22
C ARG A 767 31.00 -13.54 62.80
N GLU A 768 32.00 -12.84 63.34
CA GLU A 768 32.95 -13.49 64.25
C GLU A 768 32.23 -13.81 65.57
N ASP A 769 32.45 -15.04 66.05
CA ASP A 769 32.07 -15.62 67.34
C ASP A 769 30.58 -15.86 67.63
N ILE A 770 30.02 -16.90 66.99
CA ILE A 770 28.99 -17.73 67.63
C ILE A 770 29.66 -19.03 68.10
N PRO A 771 29.83 -19.27 69.42
CA PRO A 771 30.40 -20.52 69.91
C PRO A 771 29.54 -21.71 69.49
N ALA A 772 30.18 -22.79 69.03
CA ALA A 772 29.51 -23.97 68.51
C ALA A 772 28.54 -24.57 69.56
N PRO A 773 27.24 -24.72 69.24
CA PRO A 773 26.27 -25.28 70.18
C PRO A 773 26.56 -26.78 70.45
N PRO A 774 26.35 -27.26 71.69
CA PRO A 774 26.57 -28.67 72.05
C PRO A 774 25.65 -29.59 71.25
N ARG A 775 26.18 -30.75 70.84
CA ARG A 775 25.47 -31.76 70.03
C ARG A 775 24.15 -32.20 70.71
N PRO A 776 22.98 -31.91 70.12
CA PRO A 776 21.70 -32.48 70.56
C PRO A 776 21.56 -33.94 70.08
N PRO A 777 20.70 -34.76 70.73
CA PRO A 777 20.37 -36.12 70.29
C PRO A 777 19.75 -36.13 68.87
N PRO A 778 19.82 -37.26 68.14
CA PRO A 778 19.46 -37.30 66.73
C PRO A 778 18.01 -36.82 66.50
N PRO A 779 17.80 -35.78 65.68
CA PRO A 779 16.46 -35.39 65.27
C PRO A 779 15.88 -36.47 64.33
N VAL A 780 14.62 -36.84 64.57
CA VAL A 780 13.79 -37.57 63.61
C VAL A 780 13.85 -36.79 62.29
N GLU A 781 14.20 -37.45 61.18
CA GLU A 781 14.20 -36.87 59.84
C GLU A 781 12.79 -36.37 59.48
N ILE A 782 12.51 -35.11 59.76
CA ILE A 782 11.47 -34.37 59.03
C ILE A 782 12.17 -33.84 57.79
N SER A 783 12.25 -34.70 56.77
CA SER A 783 12.63 -34.27 55.43
C SER A 783 11.66 -33.17 54.97
N PRO A 784 12.14 -32.10 54.31
CA PRO A 784 11.23 -31.18 53.61
C PRO A 784 10.36 -32.01 52.66
N PRO A 785 9.09 -31.64 52.44
CA PRO A 785 8.20 -32.38 51.55
C PRO A 785 8.94 -32.61 50.22
N PRO A 786 8.93 -33.85 49.68
CA PRO A 786 9.60 -34.12 48.42
C PRO A 786 9.09 -33.12 47.41
N ARG A 787 10.01 -32.35 46.80
CA ARG A 787 9.67 -31.44 45.72
C ARG A 787 8.94 -32.32 44.69
N PRO A 788 7.65 -32.07 44.37
CA PRO A 788 7.01 -32.78 43.28
C PRO A 788 7.93 -32.64 42.06
N PRO A 789 8.02 -33.65 41.17
CA PRO A 789 8.75 -33.45 39.92
C PRO A 789 8.28 -32.10 39.36
N PRO A 790 9.21 -31.17 39.06
CA PRO A 790 8.78 -29.91 38.47
C PRO A 790 7.86 -30.28 37.30
N PRO A 791 6.75 -29.55 37.08
CA PRO A 791 6.11 -29.62 35.77
C PRO A 791 7.24 -29.51 34.75
N PRO A 792 7.25 -30.28 33.65
CA PRO A 792 8.21 -30.02 32.61
C PRO A 792 7.99 -28.56 32.19
N GLU A 793 8.79 -27.65 32.75
CA GLU A 793 9.02 -26.32 32.23
C GLU A 793 9.79 -26.60 30.95
N ILE A 794 9.05 -27.04 29.94
CA ILE A 794 9.49 -26.89 28.58
C ILE A 794 9.51 -25.38 28.43
N ASP A 795 10.68 -24.78 28.61
CA ASP A 795 10.87 -23.41 28.21
C ASP A 795 10.66 -23.39 26.70
N GLU A 796 9.44 -23.04 26.27
CA GLU A 796 9.07 -22.90 24.86
C GLU A 796 10.10 -22.01 24.12
N GLU A 797 10.78 -21.11 24.84
CA GLU A 797 11.86 -20.29 24.29
C GLU A 797 13.16 -21.08 24.10
N GLU A 798 13.51 -22.00 24.99
CA GLU A 798 14.66 -22.90 24.85
C GLU A 798 14.44 -23.91 23.71
N GLU A 799 13.23 -24.46 23.57
CA GLU A 799 12.89 -25.29 22.40
C GLU A 799 12.93 -24.50 21.09
N THR A 800 12.40 -23.28 21.09
CA THR A 800 12.50 -22.39 19.92
C THR A 800 13.97 -22.14 19.58
N ARG A 801 14.82 -21.84 20.57
CA ARG A 801 16.26 -21.62 20.37
C ARG A 801 16.94 -22.88 19.83
N ALA A 802 16.74 -24.01 20.49
CA ALA A 802 17.31 -25.31 20.11
C ALA A 802 16.88 -25.75 18.71
N PHE A 803 15.65 -25.44 18.30
CA PHE A 803 15.19 -25.70 16.94
C PHE A 803 16.01 -24.91 15.91
N TRP A 804 16.16 -23.60 16.09
CA TRP A 804 16.89 -22.74 15.13
C TRP A 804 18.41 -22.95 15.16
N GLU A 805 18.98 -23.43 16.27
CA GLU A 805 20.38 -23.87 16.33
C GLU A 805 20.61 -25.16 15.52
N ARG A 806 19.65 -26.08 15.52
CA ARG A 806 19.70 -27.33 14.74
C ARG A 806 19.38 -27.13 13.27
N TYR A 807 18.64 -26.08 12.93
CA TYR A 807 18.17 -25.77 11.58
C TYR A 807 18.60 -24.37 11.13
N PRO A 808 19.91 -24.13 10.91
CA PRO A 808 20.40 -22.88 10.36
C PRO A 808 19.97 -22.70 8.89
N LEU A 809 19.90 -21.45 8.44
CA LEU A 809 19.64 -21.13 7.04
C LEU A 809 20.72 -21.78 6.14
N PRO A 810 20.33 -22.64 5.19
CA PRO A 810 21.27 -23.25 4.24
C PRO A 810 21.75 -22.23 3.21
N THR A 811 22.90 -22.49 2.60
CA THR A 811 23.53 -21.65 1.56
C THR A 811 22.73 -21.61 0.24
N SER A 812 21.75 -22.50 0.05
CA SER A 812 20.85 -22.51 -1.11
C SER A 812 19.54 -21.78 -0.79
N SER A 813 19.03 -21.01 -1.76
CA SER A 813 17.78 -20.27 -1.67
C SER A 813 16.59 -21.21 -1.34
N GLN A 814 16.09 -21.12 -0.11
CA GLN A 814 14.86 -21.80 0.34
C GLN A 814 13.84 -20.75 0.76
N PRO A 815 12.92 -20.36 -0.15
CA PRO A 815 12.01 -19.24 0.07
C PRO A 815 11.09 -19.39 1.29
N ILE A 816 10.51 -20.58 1.52
CA ILE A 816 9.62 -20.86 2.66
C ILE A 816 10.39 -20.76 3.98
N LEU A 817 11.56 -21.37 4.05
CA LEU A 817 12.42 -21.30 5.23
C LEU A 817 12.90 -19.86 5.50
N SER A 818 13.22 -19.10 4.46
CA SER A 818 13.55 -17.67 4.58
C SER A 818 12.38 -16.88 5.16
N ALA A 819 11.16 -17.10 4.69
CA ALA A 819 9.95 -16.46 5.23
C ALA A 819 9.74 -16.79 6.73
N ALA A 820 9.90 -18.06 7.09
CA ALA A 820 9.84 -18.53 8.48
C ALA A 820 10.91 -17.85 9.36
N HIS A 821 12.15 -17.79 8.88
CA HIS A 821 13.25 -17.17 9.59
C HIS A 821 13.07 -15.65 9.74
N ASN A 822 12.56 -14.97 8.71
CA ASN A 822 12.25 -13.54 8.76
C ASN A 822 11.20 -13.21 9.82
N LEU A 823 10.17 -14.05 9.97
CA LEU A 823 9.20 -13.92 11.05
C LEU A 823 9.88 -14.17 12.41
N HIS A 824 10.67 -15.23 12.54
CA HIS A 824 11.39 -15.54 13.77
C HIS A 824 12.31 -14.40 14.23
N GLN A 825 13.08 -13.79 13.31
CA GLN A 825 13.97 -12.66 13.62
C GLN A 825 13.21 -11.45 14.19
N GLU A 826 11.99 -11.18 13.71
CA GLU A 826 11.15 -10.13 14.27
C GLU A 826 10.64 -10.49 15.66
N LEU A 827 10.30 -11.76 15.89
CA LEU A 827 9.70 -12.24 17.13
C LEU A 827 10.72 -12.47 18.26
N ARG A 828 11.98 -12.79 17.93
CA ARG A 828 13.00 -13.13 18.94
C ARG A 828 13.28 -12.00 19.93
N GLN A 829 13.05 -10.75 19.53
CA GLN A 829 13.22 -9.58 20.40
C GLN A 829 12.17 -9.51 21.50
N TRP A 830 11.05 -10.24 21.38
CA TRP A 830 9.92 -10.23 22.30
C TRP A 830 9.90 -11.48 23.18
N SER A 831 9.65 -11.28 24.47
CA SER A 831 9.29 -12.40 25.36
C SER A 831 7.91 -12.95 25.01
N SER A 832 7.76 -14.28 25.01
CA SER A 832 6.43 -14.92 24.89
C SER A 832 5.72 -15.06 26.25
N GLN A 833 6.40 -14.76 27.36
CA GLN A 833 5.78 -14.80 28.68
C GLN A 833 4.64 -13.77 28.76
N GLU A 834 3.43 -14.23 29.09
CA GLU A 834 2.23 -13.38 29.14
C GLU A 834 1.92 -12.66 27.80
N ASN A 835 2.30 -13.25 26.66
CA ASN A 835 1.99 -12.73 25.33
C ASN A 835 1.67 -13.86 24.34
N GLU A 836 0.40 -14.26 24.32
CA GLU A 836 -0.09 -15.36 23.48
C GLU A 836 0.01 -15.06 21.98
N ILE A 837 -0.04 -13.79 21.56
CA ILE A 837 0.17 -13.39 20.16
C ILE A 837 1.59 -13.74 19.72
N VAL A 838 2.59 -13.35 20.52
CA VAL A 838 4.00 -13.64 20.24
C VAL A 838 4.26 -15.15 20.31
N ALA A 839 3.67 -15.85 21.29
CA ALA A 839 3.80 -17.30 21.41
C ALA A 839 3.23 -18.04 20.18
N ALA A 840 2.01 -17.71 19.76
CA ALA A 840 1.39 -18.28 18.56
C ALA A 840 2.21 -17.97 17.29
N ALA A 841 2.67 -16.74 17.12
CA ALA A 841 3.51 -16.36 15.99
C ALA A 841 4.87 -17.10 15.97
N LYS A 842 5.49 -17.34 17.14
CA LYS A 842 6.74 -18.14 17.25
C LYS A 842 6.49 -19.59 16.84
N ARG A 843 5.38 -20.19 17.29
CA ARG A 843 4.95 -21.54 16.86
C ARG A 843 4.75 -21.59 15.34
N MET A 844 4.09 -20.60 14.74
CA MET A 844 3.93 -20.51 13.28
C MET A 844 5.27 -20.48 12.54
N ALA A 845 6.27 -19.73 13.03
CA ALA A 845 7.59 -19.69 12.41
C ALA A 845 8.28 -21.06 12.42
N ILE A 846 8.18 -21.82 13.52
CA ILE A 846 8.74 -23.18 13.62
C ILE A 846 7.99 -24.13 12.67
N LEU A 847 6.66 -24.10 12.70
CA LEU A 847 5.83 -24.95 11.83
C LEU A 847 6.09 -24.65 10.35
N MET A 848 6.26 -23.37 9.98
CA MET A 848 6.59 -22.99 8.60
C MET A 848 7.98 -23.48 8.18
N ALA A 849 8.95 -23.48 9.09
CA ALA A 849 10.26 -24.09 8.83
C ALA A 849 10.16 -25.61 8.63
N LYS A 850 9.34 -26.31 9.42
CA LYS A 850 9.03 -27.74 9.22
C LYS A 850 8.31 -27.97 7.88
N LEU A 851 7.33 -27.14 7.52
CA LEU A 851 6.64 -27.19 6.24
C LEU A 851 7.64 -27.11 5.08
N SER A 852 8.66 -26.25 5.17
CA SER A 852 9.72 -26.15 4.16
C SER A 852 10.50 -27.46 3.93
N GLN A 853 10.59 -28.35 4.93
CA GLN A 853 11.24 -29.66 4.80
C GLN A 853 10.27 -30.66 4.16
N LEU A 854 9.05 -30.73 4.72
CA LEU A 854 7.99 -31.65 4.28
C LEU A 854 7.62 -31.48 2.81
N VAL A 855 7.58 -30.24 2.33
CA VAL A 855 7.24 -29.91 0.94
C VAL A 855 8.27 -30.46 -0.08
N ARG A 856 9.50 -30.72 0.37
CA ARG A 856 10.57 -31.34 -0.44
C ARG A 856 10.63 -32.86 -0.29
N GLY A 857 9.80 -33.44 0.57
CA GLY A 857 9.88 -34.85 0.95
C GLY A 857 11.03 -35.15 1.92
N GLU A 858 11.63 -34.12 2.52
CA GLU A 858 12.66 -34.28 3.54
C GLU A 858 11.99 -34.40 4.92
N GLY A 859 12.17 -35.53 5.61
CA GLY A 859 11.84 -35.65 7.04
C GLY A 859 10.37 -35.86 7.42
N GLY A 860 9.49 -36.27 6.49
CA GLY A 860 8.11 -36.66 6.83
C GLY A 860 7.28 -37.17 5.65
N THR A 861 6.05 -37.56 5.95
CA THR A 861 5.05 -38.19 5.06
C THR A 861 4.10 -37.17 4.41
N LYS A 862 3.28 -37.62 3.45
CA LYS A 862 2.20 -36.78 2.89
C LYS A 862 1.21 -36.34 3.97
N LYS A 863 0.98 -37.20 4.97
CA LYS A 863 0.15 -36.93 6.14
C LYS A 863 0.75 -35.82 7.00
N ASP A 864 2.05 -35.89 7.30
CA ASP A 864 2.75 -34.86 8.09
C ASP A 864 2.69 -33.49 7.41
N LEU A 865 2.79 -33.43 6.07
CA LEU A 865 2.64 -32.19 5.31
C LEU A 865 1.24 -31.55 5.50
N ILE A 866 0.19 -32.36 5.42
CA ILE A 866 -1.19 -31.91 5.58
C ILE A 866 -1.45 -31.47 7.03
N ASP A 867 -0.98 -32.24 8.01
CA ASP A 867 -1.20 -31.95 9.42
C ASP A 867 -0.40 -30.71 9.87
N CYS A 868 0.83 -30.53 9.39
CA CYS A 868 1.60 -29.31 9.60
C CYS A 868 0.87 -28.06 9.06
N ALA A 869 0.27 -28.14 7.87
CA ALA A 869 -0.52 -27.04 7.31
C ALA A 869 -1.77 -26.70 8.14
N LYS A 870 -2.42 -27.71 8.74
CA LYS A 870 -3.54 -27.51 9.67
C LYS A 870 -3.07 -26.84 10.96
N GLU A 871 -1.97 -27.29 11.56
CA GLU A 871 -1.41 -26.68 12.78
C GLU A 871 -1.00 -25.21 12.55
N ILE A 872 -0.48 -24.88 11.36
CA ILE A 872 -0.20 -23.49 10.96
C ILE A 872 -1.51 -22.70 10.89
N ALA A 873 -2.55 -23.25 10.26
CA ALA A 873 -3.85 -22.60 10.15
C ALA A 873 -4.50 -22.35 11.53
N ASP A 874 -4.49 -23.34 12.41
CA ASP A 874 -5.04 -23.22 13.78
C ASP A 874 -4.27 -22.18 14.59
N SER A 875 -2.93 -22.17 14.49
CA SER A 875 -2.10 -21.15 15.14
C SER A 875 -2.35 -19.75 14.57
N SER A 876 -2.65 -19.64 13.27
CA SER A 876 -2.97 -18.38 12.62
C SER A 876 -4.34 -17.84 13.04
N GLU A 877 -5.33 -18.72 13.25
CA GLU A 877 -6.64 -18.35 13.78
C GLU A 877 -6.51 -17.75 15.18
N GLU A 878 -5.64 -18.33 16.01
CA GLU A 878 -5.36 -17.82 17.35
C GLU A 878 -4.75 -16.41 17.31
N VAL A 879 -3.76 -16.17 16.42
CA VAL A 879 -3.20 -14.83 16.19
C VAL A 879 -4.30 -13.84 15.80
N THR A 880 -5.16 -14.20 14.84
CA THR A 880 -6.26 -13.34 14.39
C THR A 880 -7.27 -13.07 15.50
N ARG A 881 -7.67 -14.10 16.26
CA ARG A 881 -8.62 -13.98 17.37
C ARG A 881 -8.12 -12.99 18.43
N LEU A 882 -6.87 -13.15 18.85
CA LEU A 882 -6.23 -12.29 19.85
C LEU A 882 -6.02 -10.87 19.33
N ALA A 883 -5.60 -10.71 18.07
CA ALA A 883 -5.46 -9.40 17.42
C ALA A 883 -6.80 -8.66 17.35
N VAL A 884 -7.89 -9.33 16.99
CA VAL A 884 -9.24 -8.74 16.97
C VAL A 884 -9.70 -8.36 18.38
N GLN A 885 -9.41 -9.19 19.39
CA GLN A 885 -9.72 -8.86 20.79
C GLN A 885 -8.96 -7.60 21.25
N LEU A 886 -7.67 -7.52 20.94
CA LEU A 886 -6.86 -6.35 21.23
C LEU A 886 -7.39 -5.10 20.51
N ALA A 887 -7.71 -5.22 19.22
CA ALA A 887 -8.30 -4.14 18.42
C ALA A 887 -9.59 -3.60 19.05
N ARG A 888 -10.47 -4.47 19.56
CA ARG A 888 -11.71 -4.06 20.26
C ARG A 888 -11.45 -3.28 21.54
N GLN A 889 -10.32 -3.51 22.20
CA GLN A 889 -9.93 -2.80 23.43
C GLN A 889 -9.10 -1.55 23.17
N CYS A 890 -8.64 -1.35 21.93
CA CYS A 890 -7.89 -0.18 21.53
C CYS A 890 -8.81 1.05 21.49
N THR A 891 -8.42 2.12 22.18
CA THR A 891 -9.13 3.39 22.22
C THR A 891 -8.79 4.29 21.03
N ASP A 892 -7.68 4.02 20.33
CA ASP A 892 -7.32 4.76 19.12
C ASP A 892 -7.96 4.12 17.89
N ILE A 893 -8.82 4.88 17.21
CA ILE A 893 -9.61 4.38 16.08
C ILE A 893 -8.70 4.02 14.89
N ARG A 894 -7.72 4.87 14.55
CA ARG A 894 -6.77 4.60 13.46
C ARG A 894 -5.95 3.34 13.72
N MET A 895 -5.40 3.19 14.92
CA MET A 895 -4.61 1.99 15.28
C MET A 895 -5.47 0.71 15.29
N ARG A 896 -6.70 0.80 15.78
CA ARG A 896 -7.68 -0.29 15.72
C ARG A 896 -7.97 -0.71 14.29
N MET A 897 -8.28 0.24 13.42
CA MET A 897 -8.59 -0.05 12.01
C MET A 897 -7.38 -0.63 11.30
N ALA A 898 -6.18 -0.09 11.53
CA ALA A 898 -4.95 -0.64 10.98
C ALA A 898 -4.76 -2.11 11.40
N LEU A 899 -4.89 -2.44 12.70
CA LEU A 899 -4.77 -3.80 13.20
C LEU A 899 -5.79 -4.76 12.56
N LEU A 900 -7.07 -4.37 12.51
CA LEU A 900 -8.13 -5.18 11.90
C LEU A 900 -7.84 -5.47 10.42
N GLN A 901 -7.39 -4.45 9.69
CA GLN A 901 -7.11 -4.54 8.26
C GLN A 901 -5.92 -5.45 7.92
N VAL A 902 -4.90 -5.53 8.80
CA VAL A 902 -3.80 -6.50 8.58
C VAL A 902 -4.19 -7.91 9.01
N CYS A 903 -4.95 -8.07 10.09
CA CYS A 903 -5.29 -9.42 10.58
C CYS A 903 -6.46 -10.08 9.84
N GLU A 904 -7.35 -9.33 9.16
CA GLU A 904 -8.48 -9.89 8.39
C GLU A 904 -8.04 -10.76 7.20
N ARG A 905 -6.80 -10.63 6.76
CA ARG A 905 -6.23 -11.36 5.61
C ARG A 905 -5.79 -12.77 5.97
N ILE A 906 -5.37 -12.95 7.23
CA ILE A 906 -4.78 -14.21 7.73
C ILE A 906 -5.71 -15.42 7.52
N PRO A 907 -7.03 -15.36 7.82
CA PRO A 907 -7.91 -16.52 7.65
C PRO A 907 -8.01 -17.03 6.20
N THR A 908 -8.08 -16.12 5.22
CA THR A 908 -8.12 -16.48 3.80
C THR A 908 -6.79 -17.10 3.37
N ILE A 909 -5.66 -16.48 3.73
CA ILE A 909 -4.32 -17.00 3.37
C ILE A 909 -4.09 -18.38 4.00
N ALA A 910 -4.50 -18.59 5.25
CA ALA A 910 -4.42 -19.88 5.94
C ALA A 910 -5.32 -20.96 5.29
N THR A 911 -6.50 -20.57 4.80
CA THR A 911 -7.39 -21.48 4.05
C THR A 911 -6.75 -21.90 2.73
N GLN A 912 -6.17 -20.96 2.00
CA GLN A 912 -5.38 -21.24 0.80
C GLN A 912 -4.19 -22.16 1.10
N LEU A 913 -3.48 -21.96 2.22
CA LEU A 913 -2.38 -22.83 2.65
C LEU A 913 -2.84 -24.28 2.79
N LYS A 914 -3.96 -24.54 3.49
CA LYS A 914 -4.53 -25.89 3.64
C LYS A 914 -4.77 -26.57 2.28
N ILE A 915 -5.32 -25.82 1.32
CA ILE A 915 -5.65 -26.34 -0.01
C ILE A 915 -4.37 -26.60 -0.81
N LEU A 916 -3.44 -25.64 -0.86
CA LEU A 916 -2.17 -25.76 -1.59
C LEU A 916 -1.29 -26.88 -1.04
N SER A 917 -1.22 -27.04 0.29
CA SER A 917 -0.52 -28.16 0.92
C SER A 917 -1.17 -29.50 0.58
N THR A 918 -2.49 -29.57 0.47
CA THR A 918 -3.20 -30.78 0.02
C THR A 918 -2.86 -31.09 -1.44
N VAL A 919 -2.83 -30.09 -2.32
CA VAL A 919 -2.41 -30.27 -3.73
C VAL A 919 -0.98 -30.78 -3.80
N LYS A 920 -0.04 -30.15 -3.08
CA LYS A 920 1.36 -30.58 -3.05
C LYS A 920 1.52 -31.99 -2.49
N ALA A 921 0.74 -32.36 -1.48
CA ALA A 921 0.76 -33.72 -0.92
C ALA A 921 0.40 -34.77 -1.98
N THR A 922 -0.56 -34.49 -2.88
CA THR A 922 -0.87 -35.40 -3.99
C THR A 922 0.25 -35.55 -5.03
N MET A 923 1.27 -34.69 -5.00
CA MET A 923 2.35 -34.62 -6.00
C MET A 923 3.73 -35.08 -5.47
N LEU A 924 3.87 -35.34 -4.16
CA LEU A 924 5.14 -35.75 -3.52
C LEU A 924 5.76 -37.03 -4.12
N GLY A 925 5.00 -37.89 -4.80
CA GLY A 925 5.48 -39.10 -5.50
C GLY A 925 5.78 -38.92 -6.99
N SER A 926 5.57 -37.72 -7.55
CA SER A 926 5.78 -37.37 -8.96
C SER A 926 6.57 -36.06 -9.10
N GLN A 927 7.63 -35.92 -8.29
CA GLN A 927 8.49 -34.73 -8.25
C GLN A 927 9.13 -34.43 -9.61
N GLY A 928 9.20 -33.15 -9.98
CA GLY A 928 9.82 -32.68 -11.23
C GLY A 928 8.89 -32.56 -12.43
N SER A 929 7.58 -32.71 -12.25
CA SER A 929 6.60 -32.30 -13.27
C SER A 929 6.37 -30.78 -13.24
N GLU A 930 6.01 -30.19 -14.38
CA GLU A 930 5.67 -28.76 -14.48
C GLU A 930 4.56 -28.37 -13.49
N GLU A 931 3.57 -29.23 -13.29
CA GLU A 931 2.50 -29.03 -12.31
C GLU A 931 3.02 -28.99 -10.86
N ASP A 932 4.04 -29.79 -10.53
CA ASP A 932 4.65 -29.84 -9.20
C ASP A 932 5.50 -28.59 -8.90
N GLU A 933 6.19 -28.07 -9.91
CA GLU A 933 6.92 -26.81 -9.83
C GLU A 933 5.98 -25.61 -9.67
N GLU A 934 4.88 -25.56 -10.42
CA GLU A 934 3.86 -24.52 -10.26
C GLU A 934 3.19 -24.57 -8.88
N ALA A 935 2.83 -25.78 -8.41
CA ALA A 935 2.27 -25.97 -7.06
C ALA A 935 3.24 -25.54 -5.96
N MET A 936 4.53 -25.81 -6.15
CA MET A 936 5.57 -25.34 -5.25
C MET A 936 5.64 -23.81 -5.23
N GLN A 937 5.64 -23.15 -6.39
CA GLN A 937 5.70 -21.69 -6.48
C GLN A 937 4.50 -21.01 -5.81
N GLN A 938 3.29 -21.53 -6.02
CA GLN A 938 2.08 -20.99 -5.36
C GLN A 938 2.12 -21.18 -3.84
N LEU A 939 2.60 -22.33 -3.38
CA LEU A 939 2.75 -22.60 -1.95
C LEU A 939 3.80 -21.68 -1.31
N VAL A 940 4.92 -21.43 -2.00
CA VAL A 940 5.95 -20.47 -1.58
C VAL A 940 5.36 -19.08 -1.39
N LEU A 941 4.64 -18.57 -2.40
CA LEU A 941 4.05 -17.23 -2.35
C LEU A 941 3.01 -17.12 -1.22
N ASN A 942 2.15 -18.11 -1.07
CA ASN A 942 1.17 -18.14 0.02
C ASN A 942 1.84 -18.16 1.40
N ALA A 943 2.90 -18.97 1.58
CA ALA A 943 3.67 -19.02 2.82
C ALA A 943 4.34 -17.68 3.15
N GLN A 944 4.93 -17.01 2.15
CA GLN A 944 5.52 -15.67 2.31
C GLN A 944 4.46 -14.64 2.74
N ASN A 945 3.31 -14.62 2.06
CA ASN A 945 2.21 -13.72 2.38
C ASN A 945 1.66 -13.95 3.80
N LEU A 946 1.56 -15.21 4.24
CA LEU A 946 1.10 -15.55 5.59
C LEU A 946 2.09 -15.04 6.64
N MET A 947 3.38 -15.34 6.49
CA MET A 947 4.41 -14.91 7.44
C MET A 947 4.52 -13.38 7.52
N GLN A 948 4.39 -12.69 6.38
CA GLN A 948 4.40 -11.24 6.32
C GLN A 948 3.15 -10.63 6.97
N SER A 949 1.97 -11.20 6.74
CA SER A 949 0.71 -10.75 7.37
C SER A 949 0.73 -10.93 8.88
N VAL A 950 1.26 -12.05 9.38
CA VAL A 950 1.45 -12.31 10.82
C VAL A 950 2.45 -11.33 11.40
N LYS A 951 3.59 -11.11 10.75
CA LYS A 951 4.60 -10.13 11.17
C LYS A 951 3.99 -8.72 11.30
N ALA A 952 3.24 -8.28 10.30
CA ALA A 952 2.59 -6.98 10.31
C ALA A 952 1.52 -6.87 11.40
N THR A 953 0.77 -7.96 11.63
CA THR A 953 -0.22 -8.05 12.72
C THR A 953 0.45 -7.94 14.09
N VAL A 954 1.59 -8.59 14.32
CA VAL A 954 2.35 -8.48 15.58
C VAL A 954 2.81 -7.04 15.82
N ARG A 955 3.35 -6.36 14.80
CA ARG A 955 3.76 -4.95 14.89
C ARG A 955 2.57 -4.01 15.17
N ALA A 956 1.45 -4.23 14.47
CA ALA A 956 0.24 -3.44 14.69
C ALA A 956 -0.38 -3.71 16.08
N ALA A 957 -0.29 -4.94 16.57
CA ALA A 957 -0.72 -5.32 17.92
C ALA A 957 0.15 -4.68 19.00
N GLU A 958 1.49 -4.68 18.83
CA GLU A 958 2.41 -3.95 19.71
C GLU A 958 2.01 -2.47 19.81
N ALA A 959 1.82 -1.82 18.66
CA ALA A 959 1.44 -0.42 18.61
C ALA A 959 0.08 -0.20 19.32
N ALA A 960 -0.96 -0.94 18.94
CA ALA A 960 -2.30 -0.82 19.51
C ALA A 960 -2.32 -1.08 21.03
N SER A 961 -1.37 -1.86 21.54
CA SER A 961 -1.27 -2.17 22.97
C SER A 961 -0.96 -0.97 23.87
N ILE A 962 -0.39 0.09 23.30
CA ILE A 962 -0.10 1.35 24.01
C ILE A 962 -1.38 2.11 24.34
N LYS A 963 -2.45 1.93 23.54
CA LYS A 963 -3.72 2.67 23.62
C LYS A 963 -4.88 1.73 23.97
N ILE A 964 -4.75 0.94 25.03
CA ILE A 964 -5.80 0.03 25.51
C ILE A 964 -6.64 0.71 26.59
N ARG A 965 -7.95 0.41 26.66
CA ARG A 965 -8.82 0.79 27.78
C ARG A 965 -8.23 0.34 29.12
N THR A 966 -8.15 1.26 30.09
CA THR A 966 -7.56 1.03 31.42
C THR A 966 -8.22 -0.10 32.23
N ASN A 967 -9.48 -0.44 31.92
CA ASN A 967 -10.24 -1.51 32.57
C ASN A 967 -10.39 -2.78 31.70
N SER A 968 -9.60 -2.94 30.63
CA SER A 968 -9.79 -4.01 29.65
C SER A 968 -9.57 -5.43 30.19
N GLY A 969 -8.84 -5.58 31.31
CA GLY A 969 -8.47 -6.89 31.86
C GLY A 969 -7.49 -7.70 30.98
N LEU A 970 -7.19 -7.24 29.77
CA LEU A 970 -6.28 -7.88 28.82
C LEU A 970 -4.84 -7.59 29.24
N ARG A 971 -4.07 -8.64 29.58
CA ARG A 971 -2.64 -8.53 29.93
C ARG A 971 -1.79 -9.18 28.84
N LEU A 972 -1.56 -8.46 27.74
CA LEU A 972 -0.50 -8.79 26.79
C LEU A 972 0.74 -8.00 27.16
N ARG A 973 1.83 -8.68 27.53
CA ARG A 973 3.05 -8.02 28.01
C ARG A 973 4.09 -7.91 26.88
N TRP A 974 4.35 -6.70 26.43
CA TRP A 974 5.36 -6.41 25.41
C TRP A 974 6.70 -6.06 26.07
N ILE A 975 7.53 -7.09 26.32
CA ILE A 975 8.87 -6.91 26.91
C ILE A 975 9.93 -7.25 25.87
N ARG A 976 10.85 -6.31 25.65
CA ARG A 976 12.07 -6.58 24.90
C ARG A 976 13.03 -7.45 25.72
N LYS A 977 13.53 -8.51 25.11
CA LYS A 977 14.53 -9.37 25.73
C LYS A 977 15.84 -8.60 25.98
N PRO A 978 16.40 -8.62 27.21
CA PRO A 978 17.70 -8.03 27.45
C PRO A 978 18.80 -8.83 26.73
N MET A 979 19.87 -8.15 26.28
CA MET A 979 20.96 -8.73 25.48
C MET A 979 21.59 -10.00 26.09
N TRP A 980 21.55 -10.16 27.43
CA TRP A 980 22.10 -11.32 28.14
C TRP A 980 21.17 -12.54 28.20
N SER A 981 19.88 -12.41 27.87
CA SER A 981 18.94 -13.55 27.79
C SER A 981 19.09 -14.40 26.51
N ASN A 982 19.96 -13.95 25.60
CA ASN A 982 20.37 -14.66 24.41
C ASN A 982 21.66 -15.47 24.60
N PHE A 983 22.27 -15.43 25.80
CA PHE A 983 23.47 -16.17 26.16
C PHE A 983 23.14 -17.35 27.07
#